data_AF-A0A449B592-F1
#
_entry.id   AF-A0A449B592-F1
#
_cell.length_a   1.000
_cell.length_b   1.000
_cell.length_c   1.000
_cell.angle_alpha   90.00
_cell.angle_beta   90.00
_cell.angle_gamma   90.00
#
_symmetry.space_group_name_H-M   'P 1'
#
loop_
_entity.id
_entity.type
_entity.pdbx_description
1 polymer ?
#
loop_
_entity_poly.entity_id
_entity_poly.type
_entity_poly.pdbx_seq_one_letter_code
_entity_poly.pdbx_strand_id
1 'polypeptide(L)'
;MYKFKFADIGEGLHEGTVGDIFVKVGDKVNEGDSLFSVETDKVASDIPSPVTGIIKEIKMAKGDVIHVGQEIFVIDDGSSNNETTIESKKEEIKELKQTTSTGKSIFSFKFADIGEGLHEGTVGDIFVKVGDKVNEGDSLFSVETDKVASDIPSPVTGIIKEIKMNKGDVIHVGQEIFLIEHEGDGQQLTTENKQENSPVEEEKCLVGDAPNSNELIDLNFNFSSSKSSETKENVVKEETKTNSNNLFETGKIFSGKIDEEFDVIIVGSGPGGYLAAEEAGKSGLKTLIIEKEFWGGVCLNIGCIPTKAMLESIHVLDKINHAEKYGIIGNFDKLKIDKNQTWIKMHERKAKVVSQISSSVKMLMKSSKCSIIDGEAKFVGAHEVEVNGKVYKGKNIILATGSHSRRLMQVKGFENGYKTGKLITSREAINYDKKLPESIVIIGGGVIGVEFAQVFATSGSKVTILQREDHLLPGVDKDVVAELEKSLKAEGIEIIFNASSTGINEKDELEYEHKGETKTISASVYLLAVGRVPASEGLEEVGIKLGKMKEVVVDEYMRTNVQNVYAIGDLVGQNMLAHVAYNHALIAVANIRGDQSVKNYVNKPVPGCIFTSPEIAIVGLTEEQAKEKGYDAFSTKYSFSYLGKSIATSATTGFAKLVVDREYGQILGAHIIGANSTDYISEIALAIEQEVSVKELTYTIHPHPTYGEILWEAARSAELKLELEKHKK
;
A
#
# COMPACT_ATOMS: atom_id res chain seq x y z
N MET A 1 18.26 -38.45 9.28
CA MET A 1 19.00 -37.77 10.37
C MET A 1 18.96 -36.28 10.12
N TYR A 2 18.18 -35.58 10.94
CA TYR A 2 18.03 -34.14 10.93
C TYR A 2 19.21 -33.47 11.65
N LYS A 3 19.82 -32.47 11.00
CA LYS A 3 20.89 -31.66 11.60
C LYS A 3 20.32 -30.33 12.05
N PHE A 4 20.17 -30.15 13.36
CA PHE A 4 19.66 -28.91 13.91
C PHE A 4 20.77 -27.86 13.95
N LYS A 5 20.53 -26.73 13.28
CA LYS A 5 21.41 -25.56 13.26
C LYS A 5 20.82 -24.45 14.12
N PHE A 6 21.67 -23.73 14.85
CA PHE A 6 21.24 -22.59 15.67
C PHE A 6 20.65 -21.50 14.77
N ALA A 7 19.41 -21.11 15.02
CA ALA A 7 18.70 -20.11 14.22
C ALA A 7 18.83 -18.72 14.85
N ASP A 8 18.60 -17.67 14.05
CA ASP A 8 18.51 -16.30 14.55
C ASP A 8 17.32 -16.18 15.52
N ILE A 9 17.58 -15.69 16.73
CA ILE A 9 16.60 -15.55 17.82
C ILE A 9 15.96 -14.16 17.89
N GLY A 10 16.22 -13.30 16.89
CA GLY A 10 15.68 -11.94 16.81
C GLY A 10 16.54 -10.89 17.53
N GLU A 11 16.37 -9.62 17.14
CA GLU A 11 17.13 -8.44 17.61
C GLU A 11 18.57 -8.24 17.09
N GLY A 12 18.97 -8.91 16.01
CA GLY A 12 20.28 -8.72 15.39
C GLY A 12 21.44 -9.34 16.19
N LEU A 13 21.15 -10.42 16.94
CA LEU A 13 22.14 -11.17 17.71
C LEU A 13 22.67 -12.33 16.87
N HIS A 14 23.97 -12.33 16.60
CA HIS A 14 24.63 -13.31 15.71
C HIS A 14 25.36 -14.44 16.46
N GLU A 15 25.38 -14.37 17.79
CA GLU A 15 26.00 -15.36 18.68
C GLU A 15 25.25 -15.44 20.03
N GLY A 16 25.38 -16.57 20.72
CA GLY A 16 24.83 -16.77 22.06
C GLY A 16 25.67 -17.77 22.86
N THR A 17 25.70 -17.61 24.19
CA THR A 17 26.42 -18.53 25.08
C THR A 17 25.48 -19.65 25.51
N VAL A 18 25.92 -20.90 25.33
CA VAL A 18 25.14 -22.09 25.71
C VAL A 18 25.00 -22.16 27.23
N GLY A 19 23.76 -22.11 27.71
CA GLY A 19 23.39 -22.30 29.11
C GLY A 19 23.27 -23.79 29.47
N ASP A 20 22.17 -24.17 30.10
CA ASP A 20 21.93 -25.56 30.50
C ASP A 20 21.43 -26.39 29.31
N ILE A 21 22.02 -27.58 29.12
CA ILE A 21 21.56 -28.56 28.13
C ILE A 21 20.66 -29.56 28.85
N PHE A 22 19.39 -29.64 28.43
CA PHE A 22 18.34 -30.41 29.11
C PHE A 22 18.25 -31.88 28.66
N VAL A 23 18.92 -32.23 27.56
CA VAL A 23 18.85 -33.56 26.93
C VAL A 23 20.23 -34.22 26.80
N LYS A 24 20.25 -35.55 26.64
CA LYS A 24 21.47 -36.35 26.44
C LYS A 24 21.39 -37.17 25.16
N VAL A 25 22.54 -37.56 24.64
CA VAL A 25 22.62 -38.51 23.51
C VAL A 25 21.91 -39.80 23.89
N GLY A 26 20.94 -40.21 23.06
CA GLY A 26 20.06 -41.36 23.26
C GLY A 26 18.65 -41.00 23.76
N ASP A 27 18.41 -39.77 24.20
CA ASP A 27 17.09 -39.33 24.66
C ASP A 27 16.12 -39.17 23.48
N LYS A 28 14.85 -39.53 23.71
CA LYS A 28 13.76 -39.32 22.78
C LYS A 28 13.10 -37.97 23.08
N VAL A 29 13.04 -37.10 22.08
CA VAL A 29 12.46 -35.76 22.15
C VAL A 29 11.31 -35.63 21.15
N ASN A 30 10.27 -34.88 21.51
CA ASN A 30 9.22 -34.47 20.58
C ASN A 30 9.50 -33.06 20.05
N GLU A 31 8.92 -32.73 18.91
CA GLU A 31 8.91 -31.36 18.40
C GLU A 31 8.28 -30.42 19.44
N GLY A 32 8.98 -29.33 19.76
CA GLY A 32 8.60 -28.38 20.81
C GLY A 32 9.26 -28.60 22.18
N ASP A 33 9.87 -29.77 22.45
CA ASP A 33 10.53 -30.03 23.73
C ASP A 33 11.83 -29.20 23.89
N SER A 34 12.03 -28.53 25.03
CA SER A 34 13.24 -27.73 25.30
C SER A 34 14.52 -28.57 25.28
N LEU A 35 15.47 -28.22 24.42
CA LEU A 35 16.74 -28.95 24.27
C LEU A 35 17.87 -28.35 25.11
N PHE A 36 17.99 -27.02 25.13
CA PHE A 36 19.00 -26.27 25.88
C PHE A 36 18.59 -24.81 26.03
N SER A 37 19.19 -24.08 26.97
CA SER A 37 19.06 -22.63 27.08
C SER A 37 20.22 -21.89 26.42
N VAL A 38 19.95 -20.71 25.86
CA VAL A 38 20.97 -19.79 25.34
C VAL A 38 20.86 -18.46 26.06
N GLU A 39 22.00 -17.95 26.52
CA GLU A 39 22.12 -16.64 27.16
C GLU A 39 22.79 -15.65 26.19
N THR A 40 22.15 -14.52 25.97
CA THR A 40 22.73 -13.36 25.28
C THR A 40 22.88 -12.18 26.25
N ASP A 41 23.47 -11.09 25.77
CA ASP A 41 23.60 -9.83 26.48
C ASP A 41 22.25 -9.18 26.87
N LYS A 42 21.15 -9.64 26.25
CA LYS A 42 19.80 -9.08 26.47
C LYS A 42 18.79 -10.07 27.06
N VAL A 43 18.83 -11.35 26.69
CA VAL A 43 17.79 -12.33 27.06
C VAL A 43 18.40 -13.73 27.26
N ALA A 44 17.82 -14.50 28.20
CA ALA A 44 18.03 -15.95 28.29
C ALA A 44 16.76 -16.66 27.80
N SER A 45 16.89 -17.58 26.83
CA SER A 45 15.75 -18.28 26.22
C SER A 45 16.02 -19.77 26.04
N ASP A 46 14.99 -20.59 26.19
CA ASP A 46 15.06 -22.03 25.94
C ASP A 46 14.77 -22.32 24.47
N ILE A 47 15.61 -23.16 23.86
CA ILE A 47 15.50 -23.52 22.45
C ILE A 47 14.81 -24.88 22.32
N PRO A 48 13.61 -24.94 21.69
CA PRO A 48 12.86 -26.18 21.52
C PRO A 48 13.40 -27.04 20.36
N SER A 49 13.07 -28.33 20.40
CA SER A 49 13.39 -29.27 19.32
C SER A 49 12.54 -28.98 18.08
N PRO A 50 13.13 -28.87 16.88
CA PRO A 50 12.38 -28.64 15.65
C PRO A 50 11.76 -29.91 15.06
N VAL A 51 12.13 -31.10 15.55
CA VAL A 51 11.61 -32.39 15.07
C VAL A 51 11.46 -33.38 16.22
N THR A 52 10.58 -34.37 16.04
CA THR A 52 10.48 -35.53 16.93
C THR A 52 11.52 -36.58 16.54
N GLY A 53 12.32 -37.08 17.48
CA GLY A 53 13.36 -38.08 17.19
C GLY A 53 14.24 -38.44 18.38
N ILE A 54 15.34 -39.13 18.11
CA ILE A 54 16.33 -39.52 19.13
C ILE A 54 17.60 -38.69 18.94
N ILE A 55 18.09 -38.02 19.99
CA ILE A 55 19.34 -37.26 19.95
C ILE A 55 20.52 -38.22 19.69
N LYS A 56 21.22 -38.06 18.57
CA LYS A 56 22.40 -38.86 18.21
C LYS A 56 23.70 -38.18 18.57
N GLU A 57 23.75 -36.87 18.48
CA GLU A 57 24.97 -36.10 18.73
C GLU A 57 24.60 -34.71 19.27
N ILE A 58 25.37 -34.24 20.24
CA ILE A 58 25.32 -32.88 20.77
C ILE A 58 26.69 -32.26 20.46
N LYS A 59 26.72 -31.21 19.65
CA LYS A 59 27.95 -30.61 19.11
C LYS A 59 28.40 -29.35 19.85
N MET A 60 27.91 -29.15 21.06
CA MET A 60 28.19 -28.01 21.92
C MET A 60 28.21 -28.44 23.38
N ALA A 61 28.95 -27.70 24.19
CA ALA A 61 29.01 -27.84 25.64
C ALA A 61 28.47 -26.59 26.33
N LYS A 62 28.05 -26.75 27.60
CA LYS A 62 27.67 -25.61 28.44
C LYS A 62 28.84 -24.62 28.55
N GLY A 63 28.57 -23.36 28.23
CA GLY A 63 29.53 -22.26 28.20
C GLY A 63 30.16 -21.98 26.83
N ASP A 64 29.87 -22.79 25.81
CA ASP A 64 30.34 -22.52 24.45
C ASP A 64 29.61 -21.32 23.84
N VAL A 65 30.30 -20.53 23.02
CA VAL A 65 29.68 -19.52 22.16
C VAL A 65 29.28 -20.17 20.85
N ILE A 66 27.99 -20.13 20.51
CA ILE A 66 27.43 -20.69 19.27
C ILE A 66 26.96 -19.58 18.34
N HIS A 67 27.18 -19.74 17.04
CA HIS A 67 26.80 -18.75 16.02
C HIS A 67 25.61 -19.21 15.18
N VAL A 68 24.85 -18.26 14.63
CA VAL A 68 23.73 -18.56 13.73
C VAL A 68 24.23 -19.39 12.53
N GLY A 69 23.57 -20.52 12.27
CA GLY A 69 23.92 -21.49 11.23
C GLY A 69 24.85 -22.63 11.69
N GLN A 70 25.40 -22.57 12.92
CA GLN A 70 26.22 -23.64 13.49
C GLN A 70 25.36 -24.87 13.82
N GLU A 71 25.81 -26.06 13.42
CA GLU A 71 25.16 -27.33 13.79
C GLU A 71 25.35 -27.62 15.28
N ILE A 72 24.25 -27.75 16.01
CA ILE A 72 24.22 -27.90 17.48
C ILE A 72 23.74 -29.30 17.93
N PHE A 73 22.82 -29.92 17.19
CA PHE A 73 22.38 -31.30 17.42
C PHE A 73 22.27 -32.11 16.12
N VAL A 74 22.45 -33.42 16.24
CA VAL A 74 22.01 -34.40 15.22
C VAL A 74 20.90 -35.24 15.82
N ILE A 75 19.72 -35.21 15.21
CA ILE A 75 18.53 -35.91 15.67
C ILE A 75 18.17 -36.98 14.64
N ASP A 76 18.00 -38.22 15.10
CA ASP A 76 17.47 -39.32 14.28
C ASP A 76 15.95 -39.28 14.36
N ASP A 77 15.40 -38.60 13.36
CA ASP A 77 13.99 -38.42 13.05
C ASP A 77 13.41 -39.58 12.23
N GLY A 78 14.18 -40.65 11.99
CA GLY A 78 13.75 -41.79 11.18
C GLY A 78 13.84 -41.58 9.67
N SER A 79 14.41 -40.45 9.20
CA SER A 79 14.60 -40.15 7.79
C SER A 79 15.93 -40.73 7.26
N SER A 80 15.97 -42.03 6.96
CA SER A 80 16.96 -42.62 6.03
C SER A 80 16.64 -44.07 5.62
N ASN A 81 16.14 -44.26 4.38
CA ASN A 81 16.82 -45.05 3.35
C ASN A 81 16.02 -45.09 2.02
N ASN A 82 16.62 -44.56 0.95
CA ASN A 82 16.48 -45.12 -0.39
C ASN A 82 17.72 -44.74 -1.21
N GLU A 83 18.82 -45.44 -0.96
CA GLU A 83 19.80 -45.80 -1.99
C GLU A 83 20.71 -46.89 -1.40
N THR A 84 20.50 -48.13 -1.82
CA THR A 84 21.41 -49.24 -1.54
C THR A 84 21.40 -50.18 -2.74
N THR A 85 22.46 -50.10 -3.55
CA THR A 85 23.07 -51.14 -4.40
C THR A 85 24.17 -50.37 -5.16
N ILE A 86 25.47 -50.68 -5.11
CA ILE A 86 26.14 -51.96 -5.34
C ILE A 86 27.53 -51.93 -4.67
N GLU A 87 27.74 -52.97 -3.86
CA GLU A 87 28.95 -53.74 -3.55
C GLU A 87 30.30 -53.06 -3.24
N SER A 88 30.77 -53.36 -2.03
CA SER A 88 32.17 -53.65 -1.75
C SER A 88 32.39 -55.18 -1.72
N LYS A 89 33.35 -55.68 -2.50
CA LYS A 89 34.27 -56.75 -2.06
C LYS A 89 35.49 -56.89 -2.98
N LYS A 90 36.65 -56.81 -2.32
CA LYS A 90 37.98 -57.39 -2.62
C LYS A 90 38.87 -56.70 -3.67
N GLU A 91 39.87 -56.01 -3.10
CA GLU A 91 41.32 -56.15 -3.32
C GLU A 91 41.80 -57.01 -4.50
N GLU A 92 42.65 -56.43 -5.38
CA GLU A 92 44.00 -56.94 -5.70
C GLU A 92 44.84 -55.94 -6.55
N ILE A 93 45.96 -55.50 -5.96
CA ILE A 93 47.35 -55.49 -6.49
C ILE A 93 47.70 -54.78 -7.85
N LYS A 94 48.48 -53.69 -7.69
CA LYS A 94 49.71 -53.26 -8.39
C LYS A 94 49.73 -52.26 -9.57
N GLU A 95 50.67 -51.31 -9.37
CA GLU A 95 51.66 -50.74 -10.29
C GLU A 95 51.23 -49.68 -11.32
N LEU A 96 51.50 -48.39 -11.06
CA LEU A 96 52.75 -47.66 -11.42
C LEU A 96 52.56 -46.12 -11.37
N LYS A 97 53.44 -45.48 -10.59
CA LYS A 97 54.10 -44.15 -10.80
C LYS A 97 53.29 -42.83 -10.76
N GLN A 98 53.52 -42.10 -9.66
CA GLN A 98 53.95 -40.69 -9.55
C GLN A 98 53.64 -39.70 -10.70
N THR A 99 52.88 -38.64 -10.38
CA THR A 99 53.42 -37.25 -10.31
C THR A 99 52.52 -36.35 -9.45
N THR A 100 53.16 -35.57 -8.59
CA THR A 100 52.63 -34.50 -7.74
C THR A 100 52.16 -33.28 -8.53
N SER A 101 51.03 -32.68 -8.13
CA SER A 101 50.77 -31.24 -8.26
C SER A 101 49.86 -30.76 -7.13
N THR A 102 50.43 -30.03 -6.17
CA THR A 102 49.70 -29.20 -5.20
C THR A 102 49.02 -28.05 -5.96
N GLY A 103 47.70 -28.07 -6.06
CA GLY A 103 46.93 -26.99 -6.67
C GLY A 103 46.55 -25.94 -5.63
N LYS A 104 47.10 -24.74 -5.72
CA LYS A 104 46.60 -23.56 -5.00
C LYS A 104 45.40 -22.99 -5.74
N SER A 105 44.31 -22.67 -5.03
CA SER A 105 43.11 -22.06 -5.61
C SER A 105 43.04 -20.57 -5.28
N ILE A 106 42.58 -19.76 -6.23
CA ILE A 106 42.40 -18.32 -6.06
C ILE A 106 40.93 -18.07 -5.72
N PHE A 107 40.69 -17.51 -4.53
CA PHE A 107 39.38 -17.04 -4.10
C PHE A 107 39.21 -15.57 -4.46
N SER A 108 38.14 -15.25 -5.19
CA SER A 108 37.77 -13.88 -5.52
C SER A 108 36.79 -13.37 -4.48
N PHE A 109 37.24 -12.47 -3.60
CA PHE A 109 36.38 -11.85 -2.61
C PHE A 109 35.61 -10.68 -3.24
N LYS A 110 34.27 -10.77 -3.18
CA LYS A 110 33.34 -9.75 -3.65
C LYS A 110 32.72 -9.03 -2.46
N PHE A 111 32.57 -7.72 -2.57
CA PHE A 111 31.93 -6.90 -1.54
C PHE A 111 30.48 -7.35 -1.34
N ALA A 112 30.13 -7.78 -0.14
CA ALA A 112 28.80 -8.27 0.20
C ALA A 112 27.92 -7.14 0.73
N ASP A 113 26.60 -7.34 0.71
CA ASP A 113 25.66 -6.44 1.36
C ASP A 113 25.89 -6.48 2.88
N ILE A 114 26.18 -5.32 3.47
CA ILE A 114 26.49 -5.15 4.89
C ILE A 114 25.25 -4.89 5.75
N GLY A 115 24.05 -5.07 5.20
CA GLY A 115 22.79 -4.77 5.88
C GLY A 115 22.45 -3.27 5.81
N GLU A 116 21.18 -2.95 5.97
CA GLU A 116 20.56 -1.61 5.77
C GLU A 116 20.13 -1.23 4.33
N GLY A 117 20.25 -2.13 3.35
CA GLY A 117 19.80 -1.86 1.97
C GLY A 117 20.71 -0.88 1.21
N LEU A 118 21.99 -0.84 1.59
CA LEU A 118 23.03 -0.01 0.97
C LEU A 118 23.60 -0.72 -0.26
N HIS A 119 23.59 -0.06 -1.42
CA HIS A 119 24.06 -0.62 -2.69
C HIS A 119 25.51 -0.23 -3.03
N GLU A 120 26.12 0.68 -2.25
CA GLU A 120 27.48 1.18 -2.43
C GLU A 120 28.08 1.68 -1.09
N GLY A 121 29.41 1.73 -1.00
CA GLY A 121 30.14 2.27 0.15
C GLY A 121 31.49 2.85 -0.27
N THR A 122 32.01 3.83 0.47
CA THR A 122 33.32 4.45 0.18
C THR A 122 34.41 3.72 0.97
N VAL A 123 35.47 3.27 0.30
CA VAL A 123 36.59 2.57 0.93
C VAL A 123 37.34 3.52 1.86
N GLY A 124 37.36 3.19 3.15
CA GLY A 124 38.14 3.87 4.18
C GLY A 124 39.60 3.40 4.17
N ASP A 125 40.10 2.94 5.32
CA ASP A 125 41.47 2.45 5.45
C ASP A 125 41.58 0.99 5.00
N ILE A 126 42.59 0.68 4.19
CA ILE A 126 42.94 -0.70 3.81
C ILE A 126 44.06 -1.16 4.76
N PHE A 127 43.78 -2.21 5.55
CA PHE A 127 44.66 -2.67 6.63
C PHE A 127 45.72 -3.67 6.16
N VAL A 128 45.57 -4.23 4.97
CA VAL A 128 46.45 -5.29 4.41
C VAL A 128 47.14 -4.86 3.12
N LYS A 129 48.25 -5.51 2.78
CA LYS A 129 49.01 -5.30 1.55
C LYS A 129 49.13 -6.60 0.74
N VAL A 130 49.37 -6.45 -0.56
CA VAL A 130 49.64 -7.60 -1.44
C VAL A 130 50.87 -8.36 -0.91
N GLY A 131 50.69 -9.66 -0.67
CA GLY A 131 51.68 -10.56 -0.07
C GLY A 131 51.45 -10.86 1.41
N ASP A 132 50.55 -10.15 2.10
CA ASP A 132 50.24 -10.42 3.50
C ASP A 132 49.44 -11.72 3.66
N LYS A 133 49.75 -12.45 4.73
CA LYS A 133 49.01 -13.65 5.13
C LYS A 133 47.89 -13.22 6.09
N VAL A 134 46.65 -13.52 5.74
CA VAL A 134 45.44 -13.20 6.50
C VAL A 134 44.73 -14.49 6.90
N ASN A 135 44.13 -14.52 8.09
CA ASN A 135 43.23 -15.59 8.52
C ASN A 135 41.78 -15.18 8.27
N GLU A 136 40.90 -16.17 8.17
CA GLU A 136 39.45 -15.94 8.14
C GLU A 136 39.04 -15.17 9.40
N GLY A 137 38.31 -14.06 9.23
CA GLY A 137 37.94 -13.14 10.30
C GLY A 137 38.85 -11.91 10.47
N ASP A 138 40.05 -11.89 9.89
CA ASP A 138 40.96 -10.74 10.02
C ASP A 138 40.46 -9.52 9.22
N SER A 139 40.42 -8.32 9.82
CA SER A 139 39.97 -7.08 9.15
C SER A 139 40.86 -6.73 7.95
N LEU A 140 40.26 -6.64 6.75
CA LEU A 140 40.96 -6.33 5.51
C LEU A 140 40.96 -4.82 5.19
N PHE A 141 39.83 -4.16 5.38
CA PHE A 141 39.64 -2.73 5.12
C PHE A 141 38.36 -2.21 5.80
N SER A 142 38.23 -0.90 5.96
CA SER A 142 37.00 -0.26 6.42
C SER A 142 36.18 0.31 5.26
N VAL A 143 34.86 0.33 5.43
CA VAL A 143 33.91 0.97 4.50
C VAL A 143 33.14 2.03 5.26
N GLU A 144 33.14 3.25 4.72
CA GLU A 144 32.38 4.39 5.21
C GLU A 144 31.10 4.55 4.37
N THR A 145 29.96 4.60 5.05
CA THR A 145 28.66 4.93 4.47
C THR A 145 28.12 6.23 5.08
N ASP A 146 26.98 6.70 4.61
CA ASP A 146 26.29 7.90 5.13
C ASP A 146 25.85 7.76 6.60
N LYS A 147 25.88 6.54 7.16
CA LYS A 147 25.40 6.24 8.52
C LYS A 147 26.45 5.62 9.45
N VAL A 148 27.36 4.79 8.95
CA VAL A 148 28.32 4.03 9.77
C VAL A 148 29.63 3.75 9.03
N ALA A 149 30.72 3.58 9.78
CA ALA A 149 31.97 3.03 9.30
C ALA A 149 32.13 1.61 9.87
N SER A 150 32.34 0.61 9.01
CA SER A 150 32.46 -0.80 9.42
C SER A 150 33.68 -1.46 8.81
N ASP A 151 34.37 -2.30 9.58
CA ASP A 151 35.51 -3.08 9.13
C ASP A 151 35.03 -4.38 8.48
N ILE A 152 35.59 -4.70 7.30
CA ILE A 152 35.24 -5.89 6.53
C ILE A 152 36.29 -6.98 6.76
N PRO A 153 35.92 -8.12 7.37
CA PRO A 153 36.85 -9.22 7.64
C PRO A 153 37.12 -10.08 6.40
N SER A 154 38.23 -10.83 6.44
CA SER A 154 38.59 -11.80 5.41
C SER A 154 37.67 -13.02 5.47
N PRO A 155 37.06 -13.45 4.35
CA PRO A 155 36.18 -14.62 4.33
C PRO A 155 36.93 -15.96 4.27
N VAL A 156 38.25 -15.93 4.03
CA VAL A 156 39.08 -17.14 3.94
C VAL A 156 40.48 -16.87 4.52
N THR A 157 41.13 -17.93 5.00
CA THR A 157 42.55 -17.90 5.35
C THR A 157 43.41 -18.06 4.09
N GLY A 158 44.34 -17.13 3.83
CA GLY A 158 45.17 -17.17 2.63
C GLY A 158 46.17 -16.03 2.49
N ILE A 159 46.74 -15.88 1.30
CA ILE A 159 47.69 -14.80 0.97
C ILE A 159 47.03 -13.84 -0.01
N ILE A 160 47.02 -12.54 0.31
CA ILE A 160 46.49 -11.51 -0.59
C ILE A 160 47.36 -11.41 -1.84
N LYS A 161 46.78 -11.70 -3.01
CA LYS A 161 47.46 -11.60 -4.32
C LYS A 161 47.21 -10.28 -5.00
N GLU A 162 46.01 -9.74 -4.87
CA GLU A 162 45.63 -8.50 -5.55
C GLU A 162 44.58 -7.77 -4.70
N ILE A 163 44.70 -6.43 -4.65
CA ILE A 163 43.73 -5.52 -4.06
C ILE A 163 43.20 -4.67 -5.23
N LYS A 164 41.90 -4.76 -5.51
CA LYS A 164 41.26 -4.14 -6.69
C LYS A 164 40.57 -2.80 -6.38
N MET A 165 40.95 -2.16 -5.29
CA MET A 165 40.36 -0.92 -4.80
C MET A 165 41.42 -0.06 -4.10
N ASN A 166 41.20 1.25 -4.07
CA ASN A 166 42.03 2.21 -3.36
C ASN A 166 41.21 2.93 -2.28
N LYS A 167 41.90 3.48 -1.28
CA LYS A 167 41.27 4.37 -0.28
C LYS A 167 40.58 5.54 -0.98
N GLY A 168 39.29 5.74 -0.67
CA GLY A 168 38.42 6.75 -1.25
C GLY A 168 37.60 6.29 -2.47
N ASP A 169 37.79 5.06 -2.97
CA ASP A 169 36.98 4.53 -4.07
C ASP A 169 35.57 4.18 -3.59
N VAL A 170 34.56 4.39 -4.45
CA VAL A 170 33.20 3.91 -4.21
C VAL A 170 33.09 2.49 -4.75
N ILE A 171 32.75 1.54 -3.89
CA ILE A 171 32.59 0.11 -4.22
C ILE A 171 31.12 -0.30 -4.12
N HIS A 172 30.67 -1.17 -5.03
CA HIS A 172 29.28 -1.65 -5.08
C HIS A 172 29.14 -3.11 -4.64
N VAL A 173 27.97 -3.48 -4.12
CA VAL A 173 27.67 -4.89 -3.78
C VAL A 173 27.88 -5.80 -5.00
N GLY A 174 28.66 -6.85 -4.83
CA GLY A 174 29.05 -7.80 -5.89
C GLY A 174 30.35 -7.44 -6.62
N GLN A 175 30.96 -6.27 -6.37
CA GLN A 175 32.25 -5.88 -6.95
C GLN A 175 33.40 -6.70 -6.34
N GLU A 176 34.31 -7.20 -7.18
CA GLU A 176 35.52 -7.88 -6.72
C GLU A 176 36.51 -6.91 -6.09
N ILE A 177 36.94 -7.20 -4.87
CA ILE A 177 37.76 -6.30 -4.05
C ILE A 177 39.14 -6.90 -3.72
N PHE A 178 39.23 -8.22 -3.50
CA PHE A 178 40.50 -8.93 -3.28
C PHE A 178 40.58 -10.24 -4.05
N LEU A 179 41.80 -10.62 -4.47
CA LEU A 179 42.12 -12.00 -4.84
C LEU A 179 42.99 -12.61 -3.75
N ILE A 180 42.52 -13.70 -3.14
CA ILE A 180 43.18 -14.38 -2.04
C ILE A 180 43.57 -15.78 -2.50
N GLU A 181 44.87 -16.08 -2.50
CA GLU A 181 45.35 -17.43 -2.76
C GLU A 181 45.19 -18.26 -1.49
N HIS A 182 44.35 -19.30 -1.56
CA HIS A 182 44.12 -20.23 -0.48
C HIS A 182 44.39 -21.67 -0.95
N GLU A 183 44.58 -22.59 -0.01
CA GLU A 183 44.59 -24.02 -0.30
C GLU A 183 43.16 -24.52 -0.11
N GLY A 184 42.50 -25.00 -1.16
CA GLY A 184 41.08 -25.37 -1.13
C GLY A 184 40.81 -26.79 -1.61
N ASP A 185 40.02 -27.55 -0.83
CA ASP A 185 39.22 -28.67 -1.34
C ASP A 185 38.04 -28.08 -2.15
N GLY A 186 37.96 -28.45 -3.43
CA GLY A 186 37.05 -27.81 -4.38
C GLY A 186 35.65 -28.44 -4.42
N GLN A 187 34.63 -27.59 -4.59
CA GLN A 187 33.40 -27.94 -5.31
C GLN A 187 32.74 -26.68 -5.91
N GLN A 188 32.58 -26.69 -7.24
CA GLN A 188 31.79 -25.75 -8.04
C GLN A 188 30.32 -26.20 -8.04
N LEU A 189 29.37 -25.26 -7.84
CA LEU A 189 27.94 -25.51 -8.02
C LEU A 189 27.39 -24.65 -9.17
N THR A 190 27.02 -25.35 -10.24
CA THR A 190 26.19 -24.91 -11.36
C THR A 190 24.70 -24.94 -10.97
N THR A 191 23.95 -23.92 -11.36
CA THR A 191 22.50 -23.84 -11.22
C THR A 191 21.80 -24.46 -12.44
N GLU A 192 21.09 -25.56 -12.24
CA GLU A 192 20.07 -26.08 -13.18
C GLU A 192 18.71 -26.17 -12.48
N ASN A 193 17.69 -25.61 -13.14
CA ASN A 193 16.28 -25.75 -12.81
C ASN A 193 15.72 -27.07 -13.36
N LYS A 194 14.92 -27.79 -12.58
CA LYS A 194 13.87 -28.71 -13.09
C LYS A 194 12.64 -28.71 -12.18
N GLN A 195 11.50 -28.44 -12.80
CA GLN A 195 10.13 -28.69 -12.32
C GLN A 195 9.83 -30.20 -12.33
N GLU A 196 8.97 -30.70 -11.44
CA GLU A 196 7.85 -31.59 -11.80
C GLU A 196 6.84 -31.85 -10.65
N ASN A 197 5.60 -32.13 -11.07
CA ASN A 197 4.32 -32.28 -10.36
C ASN A 197 4.11 -33.63 -9.64
N SER A 198 3.08 -33.67 -8.76
CA SER A 198 1.99 -34.69 -8.60
C SER A 198 1.75 -35.08 -7.12
N PRO A 199 0.61 -35.72 -6.72
CA PRO A 199 -0.82 -35.49 -6.99
C PRO A 199 -1.69 -35.43 -5.70
N VAL A 200 -2.99 -35.26 -5.92
CA VAL A 200 -4.15 -35.14 -5.00
C VAL A 200 -4.46 -36.43 -4.20
N GLU A 201 -4.89 -36.30 -2.95
CA GLU A 201 -6.03 -37.07 -2.39
C GLU A 201 -6.68 -36.41 -1.17
N GLU A 202 -7.98 -36.67 -1.05
CA GLU A 202 -9.05 -35.94 -0.35
C GLU A 202 -9.12 -36.18 1.16
N GLU A 203 -9.62 -35.21 1.93
CA GLU A 203 -10.44 -35.49 3.12
C GLU A 203 -11.53 -34.42 3.33
N LYS A 204 -12.76 -34.90 3.54
CA LYS A 204 -14.01 -34.16 3.73
C LYS A 204 -14.14 -33.64 5.16
N CYS A 205 -14.76 -32.47 5.33
CA CYS A 205 -15.54 -32.18 6.54
C CYS A 205 -16.81 -31.37 6.22
N LEU A 206 -17.87 -31.70 6.95
CA LEU A 206 -19.28 -31.34 6.76
C LEU A 206 -19.71 -30.25 7.75
N VAL A 207 -20.16 -29.09 7.26
CA VAL A 207 -21.15 -28.16 7.87
C VAL A 207 -21.65 -27.32 6.68
N GLY A 208 -22.90 -27.30 6.22
CA GLY A 208 -24.17 -27.08 6.92
C GLY A 208 -24.80 -25.83 6.29
N ASP A 209 -25.53 -26.00 5.20
CA ASP A 209 -26.08 -24.92 4.36
C ASP A 209 -27.10 -24.03 5.09
N ALA A 210 -26.85 -22.73 5.11
CA ALA A 210 -27.86 -21.67 5.26
C ALA A 210 -27.65 -20.62 4.15
N PRO A 211 -28.73 -20.05 3.57
CA PRO A 211 -28.65 -19.35 2.30
C PRO A 211 -27.97 -17.97 2.42
N ASN A 212 -26.81 -17.84 1.78
CA ASN A 212 -26.09 -16.59 1.58
C ASN A 212 -26.91 -15.63 0.71
N SER A 213 -27.33 -14.49 1.28
CA SER A 213 -27.77 -13.34 0.50
C SER A 213 -26.55 -12.55 0.03
N ASN A 214 -26.11 -12.85 -1.18
CA ASN A 214 -25.12 -12.07 -1.93
C ASN A 214 -25.72 -10.73 -2.32
N GLU A 215 -25.36 -9.65 -1.62
CA GLU A 215 -25.23 -8.29 -2.16
C GLU A 215 -24.89 -7.29 -1.03
N LEU A 216 -23.63 -6.87 -0.95
CA LEU A 216 -23.22 -5.68 -0.19
C LEU A 216 -22.40 -4.76 -1.11
N ILE A 217 -22.89 -3.52 -1.22
CA ILE A 217 -22.66 -2.56 -2.32
C ILE A 217 -21.34 -1.75 -2.25
N ASP A 218 -20.87 -1.49 -3.46
CA ASP A 218 -19.90 -0.54 -4.04
C ASP A 218 -19.98 0.93 -3.55
N LEU A 219 -18.86 1.60 -3.18
CA LEU A 219 -18.83 3.06 -2.88
C LEU A 219 -18.85 3.93 -4.15
N ASN A 220 -19.32 3.40 -5.27
CA ASN A 220 -19.59 4.19 -6.46
C ASN A 220 -20.66 5.24 -6.22
N PHE A 221 -20.25 6.50 -6.21
CA PHE A 221 -21.11 7.67 -6.16
C PHE A 221 -21.90 7.84 -7.46
N ASN A 222 -22.90 6.98 -7.67
CA ASN A 222 -23.84 7.09 -8.77
C ASN A 222 -24.94 8.10 -8.42
N PHE A 223 -24.89 9.25 -9.08
CA PHE A 223 -25.97 10.23 -9.11
C PHE A 223 -27.19 9.62 -9.83
N SER A 224 -28.27 9.35 -9.10
CA SER A 224 -29.58 9.09 -9.73
C SER A 224 -30.69 9.83 -9.01
N SER A 225 -31.48 10.53 -9.81
CA SER A 225 -32.66 11.32 -9.47
C SER A 225 -33.92 10.45 -9.37
N SER A 226 -34.71 10.72 -8.34
CA SER A 226 -36.18 10.63 -8.23
C SER A 226 -36.91 9.36 -8.71
N LYS A 227 -37.58 8.73 -7.73
CA LYS A 227 -38.72 7.80 -7.77
C LYS A 227 -39.55 7.82 -9.07
N SER A 228 -39.72 6.64 -9.67
CA SER A 228 -40.98 6.24 -10.29
C SER A 228 -41.24 4.73 -10.08
N SER A 229 -42.52 4.40 -10.02
CA SER A 229 -43.16 3.22 -9.43
C SER A 229 -42.84 1.87 -10.08
N GLU A 230 -42.81 0.85 -9.24
CA GLU A 230 -42.75 -0.57 -9.56
C GLU A 230 -43.84 -1.03 -10.55
N THR A 231 -43.41 -1.82 -11.54
CA THR A 231 -44.23 -2.91 -12.10
C THR A 231 -43.36 -4.15 -12.20
N LYS A 232 -43.78 -5.20 -11.47
CA LYS A 232 -43.16 -6.52 -11.44
C LYS A 232 -43.35 -7.23 -12.78
N GLU A 233 -42.26 -7.59 -13.44
CA GLU A 233 -42.26 -8.64 -14.47
C GLU A 233 -41.28 -9.75 -14.07
N ASN A 234 -41.83 -10.95 -13.92
CA ASN A 234 -41.11 -12.20 -13.70
C ASN A 234 -40.35 -12.57 -14.98
N VAL A 235 -39.03 -12.66 -14.92
CA VAL A 235 -38.23 -13.30 -15.97
C VAL A 235 -37.77 -14.66 -15.47
N VAL A 236 -38.36 -15.70 -16.07
CA VAL A 236 -37.99 -17.10 -15.96
C VAL A 236 -36.58 -17.28 -16.55
N LYS A 237 -35.67 -17.89 -15.78
CA LYS A 237 -34.36 -18.33 -16.27
C LYS A 237 -34.55 -19.55 -17.17
N GLU A 238 -34.39 -19.38 -18.48
CA GLU A 238 -34.12 -20.49 -19.39
C GLU A 238 -32.61 -20.70 -19.48
N GLU A 239 -32.13 -21.80 -18.89
CA GLU A 239 -30.77 -22.29 -19.09
C GLU A 239 -30.65 -22.86 -20.52
N THR A 240 -29.97 -22.15 -21.40
CA THR A 240 -29.46 -22.70 -22.65
C THR A 240 -27.97 -22.98 -22.49
N LYS A 241 -27.61 -24.26 -22.39
CA LYS A 241 -26.23 -24.74 -22.47
C LYS A 241 -25.68 -24.48 -23.88
N THR A 242 -24.85 -23.45 -24.01
CA THR A 242 -23.98 -23.23 -25.17
C THR A 242 -22.54 -23.56 -24.81
N ASN A 243 -21.91 -24.38 -25.65
CA ASN A 243 -20.52 -24.80 -25.53
C ASN A 243 -19.58 -23.59 -25.38
N SER A 244 -18.95 -23.48 -24.22
CA SER A 244 -17.93 -22.49 -23.89
C SER A 244 -16.62 -22.82 -24.59
N ASN A 245 -16.34 -22.16 -25.71
CA ASN A 245 -14.99 -22.01 -26.24
C ASN A 245 -14.82 -20.55 -26.71
N ASN A 246 -14.00 -19.82 -25.97
CA ASN A 246 -13.66 -18.37 -25.99
C ASN A 246 -14.65 -17.40 -25.32
N LEU A 247 -14.42 -17.14 -24.02
CA LEU A 247 -15.02 -16.02 -23.26
C LEU A 247 -14.41 -14.65 -23.58
N PHE A 248 -13.22 -14.60 -24.20
CA PHE A 248 -12.52 -13.35 -24.51
C PHE A 248 -12.72 -12.93 -25.96
N GLU A 249 -12.86 -11.62 -26.17
CA GLU A 249 -12.83 -11.00 -27.48
C GLU A 249 -11.38 -10.72 -27.89
N THR A 250 -11.08 -10.80 -29.19
CA THR A 250 -9.73 -10.59 -29.73
C THR A 250 -9.27 -9.13 -29.72
N GLY A 251 -10.19 -8.17 -29.58
CA GLY A 251 -9.90 -6.74 -29.73
C GLY A 251 -9.42 -6.36 -31.15
N LYS A 252 -8.96 -5.11 -31.32
CA LYS A 252 -8.40 -4.62 -32.59
C LYS A 252 -6.99 -5.17 -32.80
N ILE A 253 -6.74 -5.78 -33.96
CA ILE A 253 -5.42 -6.28 -34.34
C ILE A 253 -4.64 -5.18 -35.08
N PHE A 254 -3.42 -4.90 -34.64
CA PHE A 254 -2.49 -4.02 -35.34
C PHE A 254 -1.64 -4.81 -36.35
N SER A 255 -1.50 -4.29 -37.59
CA SER A 255 -0.77 -4.94 -38.69
C SER A 255 0.48 -4.17 -39.14
N GLY A 256 0.83 -3.08 -38.46
CA GLY A 256 2.04 -2.30 -38.75
C GLY A 256 3.32 -2.90 -38.15
N LYS A 257 4.43 -2.19 -38.32
CA LYS A 257 5.73 -2.56 -37.75
C LYS A 257 5.69 -2.42 -36.22
N ILE A 258 6.19 -3.43 -35.52
CA ILE A 258 6.44 -3.40 -34.07
C ILE A 258 7.92 -3.07 -33.86
N ASP A 259 8.22 -2.07 -33.03
CA ASP A 259 9.60 -1.65 -32.73
C ASP A 259 10.21 -2.45 -31.57
N GLU A 260 9.41 -2.78 -30.55
CA GLU A 260 9.87 -3.59 -29.41
C GLU A 260 8.70 -4.32 -28.71
N GLU A 261 8.98 -5.49 -28.14
CA GLU A 261 8.02 -6.32 -27.40
C GLU A 261 8.37 -6.41 -25.90
N PHE A 262 7.33 -6.53 -25.07
CA PHE A 262 7.38 -6.61 -23.61
C PHE A 262 6.44 -7.69 -23.08
N ASP A 263 6.76 -8.26 -21.91
CA ASP A 263 5.85 -9.18 -21.22
C ASP A 263 4.62 -8.45 -20.68
N VAL A 264 4.83 -7.23 -20.19
CA VAL A 264 3.77 -6.36 -19.66
C VAL A 264 4.04 -4.91 -20.06
N ILE A 265 3.01 -4.24 -20.59
CA ILE A 265 2.99 -2.78 -20.75
C ILE A 265 1.96 -2.20 -19.80
N ILE A 266 2.36 -1.21 -19.00
CA ILE A 266 1.49 -0.44 -18.11
C ILE A 266 1.36 0.98 -18.68
N VAL A 267 0.11 1.43 -18.88
CA VAL A 267 -0.17 2.77 -19.38
C VAL A 267 -0.74 3.64 -18.25
N GLY A 268 0.06 4.60 -17.79
CA GLY A 268 -0.23 5.49 -16.67
C GLY A 268 0.60 5.13 -15.43
N SER A 269 1.18 6.15 -14.78
CA SER A 269 2.04 5.99 -13.60
C SER A 269 1.39 6.50 -12.30
N GLY A 270 0.06 6.46 -12.21
CA GLY A 270 -0.65 6.68 -10.95
C GLY A 270 -0.38 5.58 -9.91
N PRO A 271 -0.93 5.71 -8.69
CA PRO A 271 -0.81 4.72 -7.61
C PRO A 271 -0.83 3.25 -8.05
N GLY A 272 -1.89 2.81 -8.72
CA GLY A 272 -1.96 1.44 -9.22
C GLY A 272 -0.97 1.13 -10.34
N GLY A 273 -0.72 2.09 -11.24
CA GLY A 273 0.16 1.87 -12.40
C GLY A 273 1.62 1.66 -12.01
N TYR A 274 2.18 2.54 -11.16
CA TYR A 274 3.58 2.36 -10.75
C TYR A 274 3.75 1.14 -9.84
N LEU A 275 2.78 0.82 -8.97
CA LEU A 275 2.85 -0.41 -8.16
C LEU A 275 2.79 -1.65 -9.06
N ALA A 276 1.91 -1.67 -10.07
CA ALA A 276 1.83 -2.78 -11.02
C ALA A 276 3.15 -2.98 -11.78
N ALA A 277 3.78 -1.88 -12.21
CA ALA A 277 5.08 -1.94 -12.88
C ALA A 277 6.20 -2.42 -11.93
N GLU A 278 6.22 -1.93 -10.70
CA GLU A 278 7.16 -2.39 -9.66
C GLU A 278 7.05 -3.90 -9.42
N GLU A 279 5.84 -4.40 -9.15
CA GLU A 279 5.58 -5.81 -8.89
C GLU A 279 5.94 -6.69 -10.09
N ALA A 280 5.54 -6.28 -11.30
CA ALA A 280 5.85 -7.01 -12.53
C ALA A 280 7.37 -7.04 -12.79
N GLY A 281 8.03 -5.89 -12.72
CA GLY A 281 9.47 -5.76 -12.95
C GLY A 281 10.32 -6.52 -11.93
N LYS A 282 9.98 -6.42 -10.62
CA LYS A 282 10.67 -7.16 -9.56
C LYS A 282 10.46 -8.67 -9.67
N SER A 283 9.33 -9.12 -10.23
CA SER A 283 9.09 -10.55 -10.52
C SER A 283 9.89 -11.09 -11.72
N GLY A 284 10.63 -10.24 -12.44
CA GLY A 284 11.49 -10.63 -13.56
C GLY A 284 10.85 -10.50 -14.95
N LEU A 285 9.62 -9.97 -15.04
CA LEU A 285 8.96 -9.72 -16.32
C LEU A 285 9.58 -8.52 -17.04
N LYS A 286 9.78 -8.62 -18.35
CA LYS A 286 10.21 -7.49 -19.17
C LYS A 286 9.08 -6.46 -19.23
N THR A 287 9.21 -5.41 -18.42
CA THR A 287 8.12 -4.48 -18.11
C THR A 287 8.38 -3.10 -18.69
N LEU A 288 7.39 -2.53 -19.37
CA LEU A 288 7.38 -1.15 -19.84
C LEU A 288 6.29 -0.37 -19.12
N ILE A 289 6.62 0.81 -18.58
CA ILE A 289 5.65 1.78 -18.06
C ILE A 289 5.73 3.10 -18.84
N ILE A 290 4.57 3.63 -19.20
CA ILE A 290 4.43 4.85 -20.01
C ILE A 290 3.66 5.91 -19.23
N GLU A 291 4.19 7.12 -19.16
CA GLU A 291 3.57 8.28 -18.50
C GLU A 291 3.67 9.52 -19.38
N LYS A 292 2.57 10.27 -19.52
CA LYS A 292 2.50 11.43 -20.42
C LYS A 292 2.76 12.77 -19.78
N GLU A 293 2.53 12.90 -18.48
CA GLU A 293 2.56 14.19 -17.79
C GLU A 293 3.26 14.09 -16.43
N PHE A 294 2.74 13.27 -15.52
CA PHE A 294 3.08 13.34 -14.10
C PHE A 294 3.40 11.97 -13.53
N TRP A 295 4.65 11.77 -13.14
CA TRP A 295 5.07 10.55 -12.46
C TRP A 295 4.46 10.48 -11.07
N GLY A 296 3.75 9.39 -10.78
CA GLY A 296 2.88 9.26 -9.62
C GLY A 296 1.42 9.63 -9.88
N GLY A 297 1.09 10.07 -11.10
CA GLY A 297 -0.25 10.43 -11.55
C GLY A 297 -0.92 11.54 -10.74
N VAL A 298 -2.26 11.54 -10.75
CA VAL A 298 -3.09 12.55 -10.08
C VAL A 298 -2.77 12.65 -8.59
N CYS A 299 -2.74 11.53 -7.86
CA CYS A 299 -2.66 11.52 -6.40
C CYS A 299 -1.38 12.21 -5.88
N LEU A 300 -0.24 12.00 -6.54
CA LEU A 300 1.03 12.57 -6.09
C LEU A 300 1.23 14.02 -6.55
N ASN A 301 0.62 14.44 -7.66
CA ASN A 301 0.96 15.72 -8.30
C ASN A 301 -0.11 16.80 -8.16
N ILE A 302 -1.39 16.41 -8.22
CA ILE A 302 -2.54 17.33 -8.25
C ILE A 302 -3.75 16.80 -7.45
N GLY A 303 -3.50 15.92 -6.49
CA GLY A 303 -4.50 15.23 -5.70
C GLY A 303 -4.08 15.09 -4.23
N CYS A 304 -4.02 13.86 -3.75
CA CYS A 304 -3.78 13.52 -2.35
C CYS A 304 -2.58 14.27 -1.73
N ILE A 305 -1.36 14.02 -2.21
CA ILE A 305 -0.12 14.50 -1.60
C ILE A 305 -0.08 16.04 -1.49
N PRO A 306 -0.30 16.80 -2.57
CA PRO A 306 -0.26 18.26 -2.46
C PRO A 306 -1.39 18.80 -1.58
N THR A 307 -2.59 18.21 -1.59
CA THR A 307 -3.67 18.63 -0.69
C THR A 307 -3.31 18.36 0.77
N LYS A 308 -2.72 17.20 1.07
CA LYS A 308 -2.30 16.83 2.44
C LYS A 308 -1.13 17.72 2.92
N ALA A 309 -0.23 18.11 2.02
CA ALA A 309 0.77 19.13 2.33
C ALA A 309 0.11 20.50 2.62
N MET A 310 -0.92 20.92 1.88
CA MET A 310 -1.60 22.18 2.19
C MET A 310 -2.37 22.11 3.52
N LEU A 311 -3.06 20.99 3.79
CA LEU A 311 -3.76 20.72 5.04
C LEU A 311 -2.82 20.77 6.25
N GLU A 312 -1.65 20.13 6.18
CA GLU A 312 -0.68 20.21 7.28
C GLU A 312 -0.17 21.65 7.51
N SER A 313 0.05 22.40 6.43
CA SER A 313 0.44 23.80 6.57
C SER A 313 -0.63 24.65 7.27
N ILE A 314 -1.91 24.45 6.94
CA ILE A 314 -3.00 25.18 7.63
C ILE A 314 -3.21 24.69 9.07
N HIS A 315 -2.92 23.42 9.37
CA HIS A 315 -2.97 22.89 10.73
C HIS A 315 -1.92 23.55 11.63
N VAL A 316 -0.70 23.76 11.12
CA VAL A 316 0.33 24.55 11.81
C VAL A 316 -0.10 26.00 11.99
N LEU A 317 -0.71 26.62 10.96
CA LEU A 317 -1.22 27.98 11.05
C LEU A 317 -2.31 28.11 12.13
N ASP A 318 -3.22 27.14 12.21
CA ASP A 318 -4.25 27.09 13.25
C ASP A 318 -3.65 27.01 14.65
N LYS A 319 -2.65 26.14 14.87
CA LYS A 319 -1.92 26.06 16.14
C LYS A 319 -1.25 27.37 16.53
N ILE A 320 -0.67 28.09 15.57
CA ILE A 320 -0.05 29.41 15.81
C ILE A 320 -1.12 30.42 16.24
N ASN A 321 -2.26 30.46 15.55
CA ASN A 321 -3.35 31.38 15.87
C ASN A 321 -4.01 31.10 17.23
N HIS A 322 -3.92 29.84 17.70
CA HIS A 322 -4.52 29.39 18.95
C HIS A 322 -3.48 28.91 19.98
N ALA A 323 -2.24 29.40 19.89
CA ALA A 323 -1.12 28.95 20.73
C ALA A 323 -1.37 29.11 22.24
N GLU A 324 -2.16 30.11 22.64
CA GLU A 324 -2.59 30.33 24.02
C GLU A 324 -3.37 29.15 24.62
N LYS A 325 -4.10 28.38 23.81
CA LYS A 325 -4.81 27.16 24.26
C LYS A 325 -3.84 26.07 24.72
N TYR A 326 -2.57 26.16 24.31
CA TYR A 326 -1.50 25.25 24.69
C TYR A 326 -0.63 25.81 25.82
N GLY A 327 -1.08 26.87 26.50
CA GLY A 327 -0.36 27.48 27.62
C GLY A 327 0.86 28.33 27.20
N ILE A 328 0.99 28.64 25.91
CA ILE A 328 2.06 29.51 25.42
C ILE A 328 1.65 30.95 25.70
N ILE A 329 2.50 31.69 26.42
CA ILE A 329 2.29 33.12 26.70
C ILE A 329 3.19 33.92 25.75
N GLY A 330 2.58 34.77 24.94
CA GLY A 330 3.29 35.61 23.98
C GLY A 330 2.46 36.84 23.58
N ASN A 331 3.08 37.77 22.87
CA ASN A 331 2.39 38.96 22.36
C ASN A 331 1.64 38.63 21.06
N PHE A 332 0.67 37.71 21.10
CA PHE A 332 -0.06 37.24 19.91
C PHE A 332 -0.88 38.34 19.24
N ASP A 333 -1.39 39.32 20.00
CA ASP A 333 -2.07 40.51 19.44
C ASP A 333 -1.18 41.32 18.48
N LYS A 334 0.15 41.20 18.63
CA LYS A 334 1.13 41.86 17.76
C LYS A 334 1.65 40.94 16.65
N LEU A 335 1.31 39.65 16.67
CA LEU A 335 1.71 38.71 15.64
C LEU A 335 0.97 39.06 14.34
N LYS A 336 1.73 39.41 13.31
CA LYS A 336 1.20 39.72 11.98
C LYS A 336 1.63 38.63 11.01
N ILE A 337 0.70 37.75 10.66
CA ILE A 337 0.91 36.75 9.61
C ILE A 337 0.52 37.39 8.28
N ASP A 338 1.50 37.56 7.38
CA ASP A 338 1.22 37.97 6.00
C ASP A 338 0.58 36.79 5.26
N LYS A 339 -0.74 36.86 5.08
CA LYS A 339 -1.52 35.78 4.46
C LYS A 339 -1.06 35.46 3.03
N ASN A 340 -0.71 36.47 2.23
CA ASN A 340 -0.32 36.25 0.84
C ASN A 340 1.08 35.64 0.75
N GLN A 341 2.05 36.15 1.52
CA GLN A 341 3.38 35.56 1.55
C GLN A 341 3.36 34.16 2.15
N THR A 342 2.56 33.94 3.20
CA THR A 342 2.37 32.61 3.80
C THR A 342 1.79 31.64 2.77
N TRP A 343 0.74 32.03 2.04
CA TRP A 343 0.14 31.23 0.97
C TRP A 343 1.16 30.82 -0.11
N ILE A 344 1.97 31.78 -0.60
CA ILE A 344 3.03 31.51 -1.59
C ILE A 344 4.04 30.51 -1.01
N LYS A 345 4.49 30.69 0.24
CA LYS A 345 5.43 29.78 0.90
C LYS A 345 4.85 28.38 1.16
N MET A 346 3.55 28.27 1.43
CA MET A 346 2.87 26.98 1.51
C MET A 346 2.92 26.25 0.17
N HIS A 347 2.66 26.95 -0.93
CA HIS A 347 2.76 26.38 -2.28
C HIS A 347 4.19 25.99 -2.66
N GLU A 348 5.21 26.78 -2.30
CA GLU A 348 6.62 26.40 -2.48
C GLU A 348 6.96 25.11 -1.72
N ARG A 349 6.52 24.98 -0.46
CA ARG A 349 6.71 23.77 0.34
C ARG A 349 6.02 22.56 -0.30
N LYS A 350 4.76 22.71 -0.70
CA LYS A 350 3.98 21.70 -1.42
C LYS A 350 4.71 21.22 -2.68
N ALA A 351 5.23 22.15 -3.50
CA ALA A 351 5.96 21.83 -4.72
C ALA A 351 7.21 20.99 -4.45
N LYS A 352 7.95 21.27 -3.36
CA LYS A 352 9.10 20.45 -2.94
C LYS A 352 8.69 19.03 -2.57
N VAL A 353 7.61 18.86 -1.80
CA VAL A 353 7.07 17.55 -1.42
C VAL A 353 6.66 16.75 -2.65
N VAL A 354 5.92 17.37 -3.58
CA VAL A 354 5.51 16.73 -4.84
C VAL A 354 6.71 16.30 -5.67
N SER A 355 7.69 17.20 -5.85
CA SER A 355 8.90 16.94 -6.64
C SER A 355 9.73 15.78 -6.08
N GLN A 356 9.91 15.75 -4.76
CA GLN A 356 10.60 14.66 -4.08
C GLN A 356 9.92 13.32 -4.34
N ILE A 357 8.62 13.22 -4.07
CA ILE A 357 7.88 11.95 -4.20
C ILE A 357 7.79 11.50 -5.68
N SER A 358 7.53 12.43 -6.61
CA SER A 358 7.47 12.11 -8.05
C SER A 358 8.82 11.59 -8.57
N SER A 359 9.93 12.17 -8.11
CA SER A 359 11.28 11.69 -8.44
C SER A 359 11.57 10.31 -7.86
N SER A 360 11.09 10.03 -6.63
CA SER A 360 11.19 8.71 -6.01
C SER A 360 10.45 7.63 -6.80
N VAL A 361 9.27 7.93 -7.37
CA VAL A 361 8.55 6.98 -8.25
C VAL A 361 9.38 6.64 -9.49
N LYS A 362 9.99 7.63 -10.15
CA LYS A 362 10.88 7.35 -11.30
C LYS A 362 12.07 6.46 -10.91
N MET A 363 12.68 6.73 -9.76
CA MET A 363 13.80 5.94 -9.24
C MET A 363 13.36 4.51 -8.93
N LEU A 364 12.18 4.34 -8.33
CA LEU A 364 11.59 3.05 -8.02
C LEU A 364 11.40 2.19 -9.27
N MET A 365 10.91 2.77 -10.37
CA MET A 365 10.76 2.05 -11.64
C MET A 365 12.10 1.56 -12.19
N LYS A 366 13.16 2.38 -12.10
CA LYS A 366 14.52 1.96 -12.50
C LYS A 366 15.04 0.82 -11.63
N SER A 367 14.91 0.93 -10.31
CA SER A 367 15.33 -0.13 -9.37
C SER A 367 14.55 -1.43 -9.57
N SER A 368 13.31 -1.33 -10.06
CA SER A 368 12.45 -2.46 -10.42
C SER A 368 12.69 -2.99 -11.84
N LYS A 369 13.79 -2.58 -12.50
CA LYS A 369 14.18 -3.02 -13.85
C LYS A 369 13.14 -2.73 -14.94
N CYS A 370 12.29 -1.73 -14.75
CA CYS A 370 11.30 -1.33 -15.74
C CYS A 370 11.92 -0.42 -16.80
N SER A 371 11.53 -0.64 -18.07
CA SER A 371 11.69 0.36 -19.11
C SER A 371 10.69 1.49 -18.88
N ILE A 372 11.14 2.73 -19.09
CA ILE A 372 10.38 3.94 -18.83
C ILE A 372 10.29 4.76 -20.11
N ILE A 373 9.07 5.19 -20.48
CA ILE A 373 8.86 6.15 -21.56
C ILE A 373 8.04 7.33 -21.06
N ASP A 374 8.61 8.54 -21.18
CA ASP A 374 7.87 9.80 -21.08
C ASP A 374 7.19 10.07 -22.44
N GLY A 375 5.86 10.02 -22.49
CA GLY A 375 5.08 10.25 -23.70
C GLY A 375 3.60 9.84 -23.58
N GLU A 376 2.77 10.37 -24.47
CA GLU A 376 1.36 9.99 -24.55
C GLU A 376 1.19 8.68 -25.32
N ALA A 377 0.61 7.67 -24.67
CA ALA A 377 0.30 6.39 -25.30
C ALA A 377 -1.00 6.48 -26.08
N LYS A 378 -0.95 6.04 -27.34
CA LYS A 378 -2.11 5.85 -28.19
C LYS A 378 -2.27 4.37 -28.52
N PHE A 379 -3.40 3.79 -28.13
CA PHE A 379 -3.72 2.41 -28.49
C PHE A 379 -3.99 2.31 -29.99
N VAL A 380 -3.14 1.54 -30.70
CA VAL A 380 -3.28 1.28 -32.15
C VAL A 380 -3.82 -0.12 -32.42
N GLY A 381 -3.68 -1.00 -31.44
CA GLY A 381 -4.34 -2.31 -31.30
C GLY A 381 -4.66 -2.59 -29.84
N ALA A 382 -5.22 -3.77 -29.56
CA ALA A 382 -5.55 -4.21 -28.21
C ALA A 382 -4.30 -4.49 -27.35
N HIS A 383 -3.19 -4.85 -27.99
CA HIS A 383 -1.92 -5.18 -27.34
C HIS A 383 -0.77 -4.29 -27.80
N GLU A 384 -1.06 -3.29 -28.62
CA GLU A 384 -0.09 -2.41 -29.26
C GLU A 384 -0.36 -0.94 -28.94
N VAL A 385 0.66 -0.27 -28.41
CA VAL A 385 0.64 1.16 -28.07
C VAL A 385 1.70 1.92 -28.85
N GLU A 386 1.28 3.02 -29.49
CA GLU A 386 2.18 3.97 -30.13
C GLU A 386 2.57 5.06 -29.13
N VAL A 387 3.87 5.32 -28.98
CA VAL A 387 4.41 6.43 -28.17
C VAL A 387 5.60 7.04 -28.92
N ASN A 388 5.60 8.36 -29.07
CA ASN A 388 6.69 9.10 -29.73
C ASN A 388 7.04 8.55 -31.14
N GLY A 389 6.03 8.09 -31.90
CA GLY A 389 6.19 7.55 -33.26
C GLY A 389 6.76 6.13 -33.35
N LYS A 390 6.90 5.43 -32.23
CA LYS A 390 7.28 4.01 -32.15
C LYS A 390 6.13 3.18 -31.63
N VAL A 391 6.02 1.93 -32.07
CA VAL A 391 4.98 1.00 -31.63
C VAL A 391 5.57 -0.09 -30.75
N TYR A 392 5.01 -0.24 -29.56
CA TYR A 392 5.39 -1.25 -28.57
C TYR A 392 4.27 -2.27 -28.41
N LYS A 393 4.63 -3.54 -28.33
CA LYS A 393 3.66 -4.63 -28.13
C LYS A 393 3.85 -5.30 -26.77
N GLY A 394 2.76 -5.48 -26.03
CA GLY A 394 2.75 -6.18 -24.76
C GLY A 394 2.06 -7.53 -24.88
N LYS A 395 2.66 -8.60 -24.34
CA LYS A 395 1.92 -9.86 -24.13
C LYS A 395 0.72 -9.64 -23.21
N ASN A 396 0.91 -8.81 -22.19
CA ASN A 396 -0.15 -8.30 -21.31
C ASN A 396 -0.16 -6.77 -21.31
N ILE A 397 -1.34 -6.19 -21.11
CA ILE A 397 -1.54 -4.75 -20.95
C ILE A 397 -2.24 -4.49 -19.62
N ILE A 398 -1.75 -3.50 -18.85
CA ILE A 398 -2.48 -2.94 -17.71
C ILE A 398 -2.84 -1.49 -18.01
N LEU A 399 -4.14 -1.21 -18.10
CA LEU A 399 -4.71 0.11 -18.31
C LEU A 399 -4.83 0.82 -16.95
N ALA A 400 -4.00 1.84 -16.71
CA ALA A 400 -3.93 2.59 -15.45
C ALA A 400 -3.99 4.12 -15.68
N THR A 401 -4.77 4.56 -16.67
CA THR A 401 -4.88 5.96 -17.10
C THR A 401 -5.62 6.86 -16.11
N GLY A 402 -6.28 6.28 -15.10
CA GLY A 402 -6.91 6.99 -14.00
C GLY A 402 -8.18 7.73 -14.41
N SER A 403 -8.33 8.96 -13.92
CA SER A 403 -9.53 9.79 -14.08
C SER A 403 -9.19 11.27 -14.16
N HIS A 404 -10.16 12.09 -14.58
CA HIS A 404 -10.09 13.55 -14.59
C HIS A 404 -11.32 14.19 -13.94
N SER A 405 -11.24 15.47 -13.58
CA SER A 405 -12.34 16.22 -12.96
C SER A 405 -13.54 16.35 -13.91
N ARG A 406 -14.75 16.13 -13.41
CA ARG A 406 -15.98 16.38 -14.19
C ARG A 406 -16.15 17.88 -14.42
N ARG A 407 -16.24 18.32 -15.69
CA ARG A 407 -16.24 19.75 -16.05
C ARG A 407 -17.60 20.38 -16.31
N LEU A 408 -18.64 19.58 -16.60
CA LEU A 408 -20.00 20.06 -16.94
C LEU A 408 -20.01 21.13 -18.06
N MET A 409 -19.29 20.89 -19.16
CA MET A 409 -19.11 21.86 -20.26
C MET A 409 -20.43 22.32 -20.92
N GLN A 410 -21.50 21.55 -20.77
CA GLN A 410 -22.84 21.88 -21.27
C GLN A 410 -23.57 22.96 -20.46
N VAL A 411 -23.09 23.28 -19.26
CA VAL A 411 -23.69 24.32 -18.40
C VAL A 411 -23.30 25.70 -18.92
N LYS A 412 -24.29 26.59 -19.07
CA LYS A 412 -24.09 27.92 -19.67
C LYS A 412 -22.98 28.69 -18.95
N GLY A 413 -22.03 29.23 -19.72
CA GLY A 413 -20.94 30.05 -19.19
C GLY A 413 -19.76 29.27 -18.59
N PHE A 414 -19.88 27.95 -18.32
CA PHE A 414 -18.79 27.17 -17.72
C PHE A 414 -17.58 27.06 -18.63
N GLU A 415 -17.77 26.84 -19.93
CA GLU A 415 -16.65 26.81 -20.89
C GLU A 415 -15.84 28.11 -20.84
N ASN A 416 -16.52 29.26 -20.86
CA ASN A 416 -15.86 30.57 -20.75
C ASN A 416 -15.20 30.74 -19.38
N GLY A 417 -15.87 30.33 -18.30
CA GLY A 417 -15.33 30.37 -16.95
C GLY A 417 -14.00 29.61 -16.81
N TYR A 418 -13.88 28.43 -17.44
CA TYR A 418 -12.59 27.72 -17.47
C TYR A 418 -11.53 28.44 -18.29
N LYS A 419 -11.89 29.01 -19.45
CA LYS A 419 -10.95 29.75 -20.31
C LYS A 419 -10.40 31.00 -19.62
N THR A 420 -11.22 31.69 -18.82
CA THR A 420 -10.82 32.90 -18.09
C THR A 420 -10.18 32.60 -16.72
N GLY A 421 -10.23 31.35 -16.26
CA GLY A 421 -9.79 30.97 -14.91
C GLY A 421 -10.76 31.39 -13.80
N LYS A 422 -11.96 31.87 -14.15
CA LYS A 422 -13.03 32.21 -13.21
C LYS A 422 -13.64 30.97 -12.57
N LEU A 423 -13.79 29.90 -13.35
CA LEU A 423 -14.20 28.57 -12.93
C LEU A 423 -13.00 27.64 -13.04
N ILE A 424 -12.72 26.90 -11.97
CA ILE A 424 -11.58 26.00 -11.88
C ILE A 424 -12.01 24.62 -11.39
N THR A 425 -11.14 23.63 -11.58
CA THR A 425 -11.27 22.31 -10.97
C THR A 425 -10.25 22.17 -9.83
N SER A 426 -10.23 21.01 -9.17
CA SER A 426 -9.22 20.67 -8.17
C SER A 426 -7.78 20.77 -8.69
N ARG A 427 -7.54 20.52 -9.99
CA ARG A 427 -6.22 20.63 -10.64
C ARG A 427 -5.67 22.05 -10.57
N GLU A 428 -6.48 23.05 -10.86
CA GLU A 428 -6.05 24.45 -10.80
C GLU A 428 -6.13 24.97 -9.36
N ALA A 429 -7.09 24.52 -8.54
CA ALA A 429 -7.21 24.94 -7.14
C ALA A 429 -5.97 24.58 -6.31
N ILE A 430 -5.43 23.36 -6.47
CA ILE A 430 -4.22 22.95 -5.75
C ILE A 430 -2.93 23.64 -6.24
N ASN A 431 -3.03 24.38 -7.35
CA ASN A 431 -1.96 25.17 -7.95
C ASN A 431 -2.33 26.65 -8.03
N TYR A 432 -3.26 27.12 -7.18
CA TYR A 432 -3.63 28.52 -7.08
C TYR A 432 -2.57 29.33 -6.33
N ASP A 433 -1.33 29.33 -6.81
CA ASP A 433 -0.12 29.65 -6.02
C ASP A 433 0.27 31.14 -5.97
N LYS A 434 -0.27 31.96 -6.87
CA LYS A 434 0.18 33.36 -7.04
C LYS A 434 -0.26 34.30 -5.93
N LYS A 435 -1.49 34.14 -5.45
CA LYS A 435 -2.12 35.00 -4.44
C LYS A 435 -3.32 34.26 -3.85
N LEU A 436 -3.56 34.43 -2.56
CA LEU A 436 -4.77 33.90 -1.93
C LEU A 436 -6.01 34.63 -2.51
N PRO A 437 -7.06 33.92 -2.97
CA PRO A 437 -8.28 34.57 -3.45
C PRO A 437 -9.04 35.19 -2.27
N GLU A 438 -9.63 36.36 -2.47
CA GLU A 438 -10.41 37.03 -1.41
C GLU A 438 -11.67 36.24 -1.05
N SER A 439 -12.30 35.62 -2.07
CA SER A 439 -13.46 34.75 -1.90
C SER A 439 -13.49 33.60 -2.91
N ILE A 440 -14.04 32.47 -2.48
CA ILE A 440 -14.25 31.28 -3.31
C ILE A 440 -15.64 30.69 -3.06
N VAL A 441 -16.33 30.31 -4.13
CA VAL A 441 -17.54 29.46 -4.03
C VAL A 441 -17.21 28.08 -4.57
N ILE A 442 -17.47 27.05 -3.77
CA ILE A 442 -17.23 25.65 -4.09
C ILE A 442 -18.55 24.99 -4.46
N ILE A 443 -18.64 24.45 -5.66
CA ILE A 443 -19.82 23.75 -6.18
C ILE A 443 -19.60 22.25 -5.97
N GLY A 444 -20.31 21.68 -4.98
CA GLY A 444 -20.20 20.29 -4.56
C GLY A 444 -19.57 20.13 -3.17
N GLY A 445 -20.33 19.54 -2.25
CA GLY A 445 -19.96 19.25 -0.86
C GLY A 445 -19.40 17.84 -0.64
N GLY A 446 -18.71 17.26 -1.64
CA GLY A 446 -17.99 15.99 -1.51
C GLY A 446 -16.61 16.17 -0.87
N VAL A 447 -15.84 15.08 -0.76
CA VAL A 447 -14.50 15.03 -0.12
C VAL A 447 -13.58 16.16 -0.60
N ILE A 448 -13.42 16.31 -1.92
CA ILE A 448 -12.60 17.37 -2.53
C ILE A 448 -13.09 18.76 -2.08
N GLY A 449 -14.41 18.98 -2.11
CA GLY A 449 -15.01 20.27 -1.79
C GLY A 449 -14.76 20.68 -0.34
N VAL A 450 -14.95 19.77 0.62
CA VAL A 450 -14.77 20.08 2.05
C VAL A 450 -13.29 20.24 2.44
N GLU A 451 -12.38 19.46 1.85
CA GLU A 451 -10.94 19.63 2.10
C GLU A 451 -10.46 21.00 1.58
N PHE A 452 -10.84 21.38 0.35
CA PHE A 452 -10.49 22.71 -0.17
C PHE A 452 -11.17 23.83 0.60
N ALA A 453 -12.39 23.64 1.09
CA ALA A 453 -13.09 24.64 1.89
C ALA A 453 -12.26 25.05 3.10
N GLN A 454 -11.70 24.08 3.84
CA GLN A 454 -10.83 24.37 4.98
C GLN A 454 -9.50 24.99 4.56
N VAL A 455 -8.84 24.46 3.51
CA VAL A 455 -7.58 25.03 3.00
C VAL A 455 -7.73 26.53 2.70
N PHE A 456 -8.80 26.94 2.00
CA PHE A 456 -9.04 28.34 1.68
C PHE A 456 -9.52 29.15 2.90
N ALA A 457 -10.43 28.62 3.71
CA ALA A 457 -10.97 29.33 4.88
C ALA A 457 -9.90 29.62 5.93
N THR A 458 -9.13 28.59 6.34
CA THR A 458 -8.06 28.74 7.34
C THR A 458 -6.93 29.66 6.84
N SER A 459 -6.66 29.66 5.52
CA SER A 459 -5.70 30.60 4.91
C SER A 459 -6.23 32.04 4.85
N GLY A 460 -7.56 32.23 4.97
CA GLY A 460 -8.21 33.52 5.16
C GLY A 460 -9.13 34.00 4.03
N SER A 461 -9.49 33.14 3.08
CA SER A 461 -10.51 33.43 2.06
C SER A 461 -11.92 33.34 2.64
N LYS A 462 -12.86 34.14 2.12
CA LYS A 462 -14.30 33.88 2.35
C LYS A 462 -14.74 32.67 1.54
N VAL A 463 -15.32 31.65 2.17
CA VAL A 463 -15.72 30.41 1.52
C VAL A 463 -17.22 30.18 1.62
N THR A 464 -17.85 29.84 0.49
CA THR A 464 -19.23 29.34 0.45
C THR A 464 -19.28 28.01 -0.30
N ILE A 465 -19.93 26.99 0.25
CA ILE A 465 -20.19 25.71 -0.41
C ILE A 465 -21.64 25.71 -0.92
N LEU A 466 -21.82 25.48 -2.22
CA LEU A 466 -23.12 25.15 -2.79
C LEU A 466 -23.23 23.63 -2.90
N GLN A 467 -24.18 23.06 -2.17
CA GLN A 467 -24.43 21.63 -2.16
C GLN A 467 -25.84 21.34 -2.69
N ARG A 468 -25.90 20.41 -3.65
CA ARG A 468 -27.16 20.04 -4.30
C ARG A 468 -28.10 19.32 -3.35
N GLU A 469 -27.57 18.41 -2.54
CA GLU A 469 -28.34 17.68 -1.53
C GLU A 469 -28.58 18.54 -0.28
N ASP A 470 -29.31 17.97 0.69
CA ASP A 470 -29.55 18.54 2.00
C ASP A 470 -28.45 18.23 3.04
N HIS A 471 -27.39 17.53 2.64
CA HIS A 471 -26.26 17.14 3.47
C HIS A 471 -24.93 17.18 2.71
N LEU A 472 -23.82 17.36 3.43
CA LEU A 472 -22.46 17.17 2.91
C LEU A 472 -22.09 15.69 2.86
N LEU A 473 -21.05 15.36 2.10
CA LEU A 473 -20.45 14.02 2.05
C LEU A 473 -21.49 12.89 1.91
N PRO A 474 -22.20 12.79 0.77
CA PRO A 474 -23.16 11.72 0.54
C PRO A 474 -22.54 10.35 0.86
N GLY A 475 -23.29 9.43 1.46
CA GLY A 475 -22.79 8.10 1.81
C GLY A 475 -21.92 8.01 3.07
N VAL A 476 -21.58 9.12 3.72
CA VAL A 476 -20.96 9.14 5.06
C VAL A 476 -22.06 9.10 6.13
N ASP A 477 -21.79 8.46 7.28
CA ASP A 477 -22.74 8.41 8.41
C ASP A 477 -23.20 9.82 8.83
N LYS A 478 -24.50 9.99 9.02
CA LYS A 478 -25.13 11.29 9.30
C LYS A 478 -24.60 11.96 10.57
N ASP A 479 -24.19 11.20 11.59
CA ASP A 479 -23.67 11.77 12.82
C ASP A 479 -22.28 12.38 12.59
N VAL A 480 -21.49 11.78 11.69
CA VAL A 480 -20.17 12.26 11.27
C VAL A 480 -20.34 13.54 10.45
N VAL A 481 -21.27 13.53 9.50
CA VAL A 481 -21.59 14.71 8.67
C VAL A 481 -22.05 15.89 9.53
N ALA A 482 -22.92 15.65 10.52
CA ALA A 482 -23.40 16.69 11.41
C ALA A 482 -22.28 17.34 12.25
N GLU A 483 -21.31 16.56 12.73
CA GLU A 483 -20.17 17.10 13.48
C GLU A 483 -19.20 17.86 12.56
N LEU A 484 -18.97 17.38 11.33
CA LEU A 484 -18.18 18.12 10.34
C LEU A 484 -18.83 19.47 9.99
N GLU A 485 -20.14 19.49 9.70
CA GLU A 485 -20.86 20.71 9.39
C GLU A 485 -20.72 21.77 10.48
N LYS A 486 -20.77 21.34 11.75
CA LYS A 486 -20.56 22.22 12.90
C LYS A 486 -19.13 22.78 12.90
N SER A 487 -18.12 21.97 12.59
CA SER A 487 -16.73 22.43 12.46
C SER A 487 -16.58 23.47 11.35
N LEU A 488 -17.06 23.16 10.14
CA LEU A 488 -16.96 24.06 8.99
C LEU A 488 -17.67 25.41 9.25
N LYS A 489 -18.86 25.39 9.86
CA LYS A 489 -19.58 26.61 10.25
C LYS A 489 -18.83 27.42 11.31
N ALA A 490 -18.19 26.76 12.28
CA ALA A 490 -17.36 27.42 13.29
C ALA A 490 -16.12 28.10 12.68
N GLU A 491 -15.62 27.58 11.57
CA GLU A 491 -14.53 28.17 10.76
C GLU A 491 -15.01 29.32 9.85
N GLY A 492 -16.31 29.65 9.87
CA GLY A 492 -16.89 30.73 9.07
C GLY A 492 -17.20 30.35 7.62
N ILE A 493 -17.21 29.05 7.29
CA ILE A 493 -17.61 28.55 5.98
C ILE A 493 -19.14 28.59 5.88
N GLU A 494 -19.65 29.28 4.87
CA GLU A 494 -21.08 29.29 4.56
C GLU A 494 -21.45 28.03 3.76
N ILE A 495 -22.55 27.38 4.09
CA ILE A 495 -23.02 26.19 3.37
C ILE A 495 -24.47 26.42 2.95
N ILE A 496 -24.73 26.35 1.65
CA ILE A 496 -26.05 26.50 1.06
C ILE A 496 -26.46 25.16 0.46
N PHE A 497 -27.31 24.44 1.18
CA PHE A 497 -27.91 23.18 0.76
C PHE A 497 -29.05 23.37 -0.24
N ASN A 498 -29.45 22.29 -0.91
CA ASN A 498 -30.51 22.30 -1.91
C ASN A 498 -30.28 23.41 -2.96
N ALA A 499 -29.03 23.51 -3.42
CA ALA A 499 -28.57 24.55 -4.34
C ALA A 499 -27.86 23.94 -5.55
N SER A 500 -28.40 24.21 -6.75
CA SER A 500 -27.85 23.68 -8.00
C SER A 500 -27.35 24.81 -8.88
N SER A 501 -26.06 24.80 -9.23
CA SER A 501 -25.50 25.77 -10.17
C SER A 501 -26.10 25.60 -11.57
N THR A 502 -26.58 26.68 -12.17
CA THR A 502 -27.23 26.69 -13.50
C THR A 502 -26.40 27.39 -14.57
N GLY A 503 -25.41 28.20 -14.19
CA GLY A 503 -24.50 28.84 -15.14
C GLY A 503 -23.63 29.93 -14.54
N ILE A 504 -22.84 30.58 -15.39
CA ILE A 504 -22.15 31.83 -15.09
C ILE A 504 -22.67 32.89 -16.05
N ASN A 505 -23.12 34.02 -15.52
CA ASN A 505 -23.70 35.10 -16.31
C ASN A 505 -22.61 36.02 -16.93
N GLU A 506 -23.04 37.02 -17.72
CA GLU A 506 -22.13 37.96 -18.40
C GLU A 506 -21.36 38.89 -17.44
N LYS A 507 -21.75 38.94 -16.16
CA LYS A 507 -21.08 39.69 -15.10
C LYS A 507 -20.12 38.82 -14.29
N ASP A 508 -19.84 37.60 -14.76
CA ASP A 508 -19.04 36.59 -14.06
C ASP A 508 -19.60 36.16 -12.68
N GLU A 509 -20.92 36.28 -12.48
CA GLU A 509 -21.61 35.81 -11.28
C GLU A 509 -22.12 34.39 -11.50
N LEU A 510 -21.99 33.54 -10.48
CA LEU A 510 -22.52 32.18 -10.52
C LEU A 510 -24.04 32.21 -10.29
N GLU A 511 -24.79 31.72 -11.27
CA GLU A 511 -26.23 31.51 -11.17
C GLU A 511 -26.50 30.14 -10.56
N TYR A 512 -27.42 30.06 -9.60
CA TYR A 512 -27.86 28.82 -8.99
C TYR A 512 -29.34 28.86 -8.63
N GLU A 513 -29.98 27.69 -8.66
CA GLU A 513 -31.36 27.52 -8.24
C GLU A 513 -31.39 27.13 -6.76
N HIS A 514 -32.23 27.81 -5.97
CA HIS A 514 -32.42 27.50 -4.56
C HIS A 514 -33.86 27.77 -4.14
N LYS A 515 -34.55 26.75 -3.63
CA LYS A 515 -35.97 26.81 -3.24
C LYS A 515 -36.90 27.29 -4.38
N GLY A 516 -36.61 26.89 -5.61
CA GLY A 516 -37.39 27.24 -6.81
C GLY A 516 -37.17 28.67 -7.32
N GLU A 517 -36.20 29.40 -6.77
CA GLU A 517 -35.81 30.73 -7.22
C GLU A 517 -34.39 30.71 -7.82
N THR A 518 -34.19 31.40 -8.94
CA THR A 518 -32.84 31.68 -9.46
C THR A 518 -32.18 32.77 -8.61
N LYS A 519 -31.00 32.49 -8.10
CA LYS A 519 -30.16 33.41 -7.33
C LYS A 519 -28.79 33.55 -7.99
N THR A 520 -28.07 34.60 -7.64
CA THR A 520 -26.68 34.83 -8.06
C THR A 520 -25.76 34.96 -6.85
N ILE A 521 -24.51 34.55 -7.01
CA ILE A 521 -23.44 34.76 -6.03
C ILE A 521 -22.14 35.12 -6.75
N SER A 522 -21.42 36.10 -6.21
CA SER A 522 -20.16 36.58 -6.76
C SER A 522 -19.00 36.19 -5.85
N ALA A 523 -17.92 35.69 -6.44
CA ALA A 523 -16.67 35.39 -5.74
C ALA A 523 -15.46 35.72 -6.62
N SER A 524 -14.25 35.72 -6.05
CA SER A 524 -13.02 35.88 -6.85
C SER A 524 -12.87 34.72 -7.83
N VAL A 525 -13.14 33.49 -7.38
CA VAL A 525 -13.04 32.26 -8.17
C VAL A 525 -14.12 31.24 -7.76
N TYR A 526 -14.51 30.37 -8.69
CA TYR A 526 -15.45 29.26 -8.48
C TYR A 526 -14.73 27.92 -8.65
N LEU A 527 -14.88 27.00 -7.71
CA LEU A 527 -14.33 25.65 -7.79
C LEU A 527 -15.45 24.64 -8.06
N LEU A 528 -15.38 23.91 -9.17
CA LEU A 528 -16.27 22.78 -9.44
C LEU A 528 -15.67 21.49 -8.86
N ALA A 529 -16.36 20.90 -7.87
CA ALA A 529 -15.95 19.71 -7.12
C ALA A 529 -17.05 18.63 -7.09
N VAL A 530 -17.64 18.32 -8.26
CA VAL A 530 -18.81 17.43 -8.42
C VAL A 530 -18.46 16.01 -8.85
N GLY A 531 -17.24 15.55 -8.56
CA GLY A 531 -16.77 14.20 -8.87
C GLY A 531 -15.82 14.11 -10.07
N ARG A 532 -15.49 12.87 -10.43
CA ARG A 532 -14.47 12.53 -11.42
C ARG A 532 -15.06 11.66 -12.53
N VAL A 533 -14.32 11.53 -13.63
CA VAL A 533 -14.69 10.72 -14.80
C VAL A 533 -13.49 9.88 -15.21
N PRO A 534 -13.65 8.56 -15.47
CA PRO A 534 -12.58 7.70 -15.98
C PRO A 534 -11.91 8.26 -17.24
N ALA A 535 -10.59 8.11 -17.36
CA ALA A 535 -9.81 8.57 -18.50
C ALA A 535 -9.69 7.45 -19.56
N SER A 536 -10.78 7.19 -20.27
CA SER A 536 -10.95 6.03 -21.15
C SER A 536 -10.84 6.35 -22.64
N GLU A 537 -10.30 7.52 -23.02
CA GLU A 537 -10.28 7.95 -24.42
C GLU A 537 -9.53 6.95 -25.33
N GLY A 538 -10.11 6.60 -26.48
CA GLY A 538 -9.52 5.69 -27.47
C GLY A 538 -9.59 4.20 -27.15
N LEU A 539 -10.00 3.80 -25.93
CA LEU A 539 -10.05 2.38 -25.53
C LEU A 539 -11.16 1.59 -26.23
N GLU A 540 -12.32 2.21 -26.43
CA GLU A 540 -13.46 1.61 -27.15
C GLU A 540 -13.10 1.28 -28.60
N GLU A 541 -12.29 2.13 -29.24
CA GLU A 541 -11.83 1.96 -30.64
C GLU A 541 -10.91 0.76 -30.84
N VAL A 542 -10.30 0.26 -29.76
CA VAL A 542 -9.46 -0.95 -29.78
C VAL A 542 -10.18 -2.19 -29.24
N GLY A 543 -11.48 -2.08 -28.96
CA GLY A 543 -12.35 -3.19 -28.58
C GLY A 543 -12.52 -3.39 -27.07
N ILE A 544 -12.11 -2.44 -26.22
CA ILE A 544 -12.36 -2.50 -24.77
C ILE A 544 -13.77 -2.03 -24.46
N LYS A 545 -14.54 -2.83 -23.72
CA LYS A 545 -15.91 -2.48 -23.32
C LYS A 545 -15.91 -1.40 -22.23
N LEU A 546 -16.71 -0.36 -22.46
CA LEU A 546 -16.92 0.71 -21.50
C LEU A 546 -18.35 0.66 -20.93
N GLY A 547 -18.49 1.02 -19.66
CA GLY A 547 -19.77 1.16 -18.98
C GLY A 547 -20.41 2.54 -19.19
N LYS A 548 -21.46 2.82 -18.41
CA LYS A 548 -22.30 4.02 -18.60
C LYS A 548 -21.58 5.31 -18.20
N MET A 549 -20.66 5.24 -17.24
CA MET A 549 -19.82 6.35 -16.80
C MET A 549 -18.51 6.45 -17.59
N LYS A 550 -18.37 5.66 -18.68
CA LYS A 550 -17.13 5.48 -19.45
C LYS A 550 -16.00 4.79 -18.68
N GLU A 551 -16.33 4.10 -17.61
CA GLU A 551 -15.45 3.17 -16.90
C GLU A 551 -15.13 1.94 -17.75
N VAL A 552 -13.93 1.38 -17.63
CA VAL A 552 -13.60 0.09 -18.25
C VAL A 552 -14.26 -1.03 -17.45
N VAL A 553 -15.03 -1.88 -18.14
CA VAL A 553 -15.67 -3.03 -17.50
C VAL A 553 -14.64 -4.11 -17.24
N VAL A 554 -14.53 -4.54 -15.98
CA VAL A 554 -13.65 -5.62 -15.55
C VAL A 554 -14.41 -6.64 -14.70
N ASP A 555 -13.89 -7.86 -14.65
CA ASP A 555 -14.29 -8.86 -13.67
C ASP A 555 -13.57 -8.67 -12.32
N GLU A 556 -13.83 -9.57 -11.36
CA GLU A 556 -13.25 -9.50 -10.02
C GLU A 556 -11.73 -9.73 -9.94
N TYR A 557 -11.11 -10.12 -11.05
CA TYR A 557 -9.67 -10.30 -11.22
C TYR A 557 -9.02 -9.19 -12.07
N MET A 558 -9.75 -8.07 -12.26
CA MET A 558 -9.32 -6.90 -13.02
C MET A 558 -9.13 -7.17 -14.52
N ARG A 559 -9.66 -8.28 -15.05
CA ARG A 559 -9.56 -8.63 -16.47
C ARG A 559 -10.65 -7.92 -17.25
N THR A 560 -10.30 -7.37 -18.41
CA THR A 560 -11.26 -6.79 -19.35
C THR A 560 -11.91 -7.88 -20.22
N ASN A 561 -12.77 -7.48 -21.17
CA ASN A 561 -13.30 -8.39 -22.20
C ASN A 561 -12.24 -8.92 -23.18
N VAL A 562 -11.04 -8.31 -23.22
CA VAL A 562 -9.96 -8.71 -24.12
C VAL A 562 -8.91 -9.52 -23.36
N GLN A 563 -8.51 -10.65 -23.94
CA GLN A 563 -7.54 -11.54 -23.32
C GLN A 563 -6.21 -10.83 -23.04
N ASN A 564 -5.65 -11.06 -21.84
CA ASN A 564 -4.40 -10.46 -21.36
C ASN A 564 -4.42 -8.91 -21.27
N VAL A 565 -5.60 -8.30 -21.28
CA VAL A 565 -5.76 -6.87 -21.01
C VAL A 565 -6.51 -6.69 -19.70
N TYR A 566 -5.89 -5.93 -18.80
CA TYR A 566 -6.38 -5.64 -17.45
C TYR A 566 -6.62 -4.13 -17.32
N ALA A 567 -7.50 -3.72 -16.40
CA ALA A 567 -7.68 -2.31 -16.06
C ALA A 567 -7.78 -2.12 -14.55
N ILE A 568 -7.19 -1.04 -14.03
CA ILE A 568 -7.04 -0.83 -12.59
C ILE A 568 -7.31 0.63 -12.17
N GLY A 569 -7.49 0.83 -10.86
CA GLY A 569 -7.70 2.15 -10.25
C GLY A 569 -8.94 2.87 -10.77
N ASP A 570 -8.89 4.21 -10.79
CA ASP A 570 -10.07 5.02 -11.15
C ASP A 570 -10.66 4.72 -12.54
N LEU A 571 -9.88 4.10 -13.44
CA LEU A 571 -10.34 3.78 -14.79
C LEU A 571 -11.49 2.77 -14.79
N VAL A 572 -11.54 1.86 -13.82
CA VAL A 572 -12.63 0.87 -13.69
C VAL A 572 -13.84 1.43 -12.93
N GLY A 573 -13.70 2.64 -12.38
CA GLY A 573 -14.79 3.37 -11.74
C GLY A 573 -15.56 2.54 -10.71
N GLN A 574 -14.86 1.82 -9.84
CA GLN A 574 -15.43 1.14 -8.65
C GLN A 574 -15.26 2.06 -7.43
N ASN A 575 -14.12 1.96 -6.73
CA ASN A 575 -13.75 2.91 -5.68
C ASN A 575 -12.57 3.74 -6.20
N MET A 576 -12.80 5.02 -6.50
CA MET A 576 -11.77 5.93 -7.02
C MET A 576 -10.82 6.42 -5.91
N LEU A 577 -10.10 5.47 -5.29
CA LEU A 577 -9.19 5.68 -4.16
C LEU A 577 -7.81 5.10 -4.48
N ALA A 578 -6.76 5.78 -4.02
CA ALA A 578 -5.38 5.39 -4.33
C ALA A 578 -5.02 3.99 -3.79
N HIS A 579 -5.44 3.67 -2.57
CA HIS A 579 -5.21 2.36 -1.94
C HIS A 579 -6.03 1.24 -2.56
N VAL A 580 -7.18 1.54 -3.17
CA VAL A 580 -7.91 0.58 -4.01
C VAL A 580 -7.13 0.31 -5.30
N ALA A 581 -6.57 1.34 -5.93
CA ALA A 581 -5.73 1.17 -7.10
C ALA A 581 -4.49 0.30 -6.82
N TYR A 582 -3.91 0.38 -5.60
CA TYR A 582 -2.85 -0.54 -5.17
C TYR A 582 -3.33 -1.99 -5.12
N ASN A 583 -4.50 -2.24 -4.52
CA ASN A 583 -5.04 -3.59 -4.46
C ASN A 583 -5.36 -4.15 -5.85
N HIS A 584 -5.96 -3.35 -6.74
CA HIS A 584 -6.21 -3.74 -8.13
C HIS A 584 -4.90 -4.11 -8.86
N ALA A 585 -3.82 -3.38 -8.61
CA ALA A 585 -2.51 -3.67 -9.19
C ALA A 585 -1.96 -5.04 -8.74
N LEU A 586 -2.04 -5.35 -7.45
CA LEU A 586 -1.62 -6.65 -6.91
C LEU A 586 -2.42 -7.80 -7.56
N ILE A 587 -3.74 -7.64 -7.68
CA ILE A 587 -4.61 -8.63 -8.32
C ILE A 587 -4.23 -8.82 -9.80
N ALA A 588 -4.09 -7.74 -10.56
CA ALA A 588 -3.77 -7.81 -11.99
C ALA A 588 -2.41 -8.47 -12.24
N VAL A 589 -1.38 -8.09 -11.48
CA VAL A 589 -0.03 -8.66 -11.63
C VAL A 589 0.02 -10.12 -11.19
N ALA A 590 -0.66 -10.49 -10.11
CA ALA A 590 -0.76 -11.89 -9.69
C ALA A 590 -1.39 -12.77 -10.79
N ASN A 591 -2.44 -12.29 -11.46
CA ASN A 591 -3.05 -12.98 -12.60
C ASN A 591 -2.08 -13.12 -13.78
N ILE A 592 -1.32 -12.07 -14.13
CA ILE A 592 -0.29 -12.12 -15.17
C ILE A 592 0.79 -13.17 -14.86
N ARG A 593 1.13 -13.33 -13.58
CA ARG A 593 2.10 -14.32 -13.08
C ARG A 593 1.52 -15.74 -12.97
N GLY A 594 0.20 -15.91 -13.16
CA GLY A 594 -0.48 -17.19 -13.04
C GLY A 594 -0.68 -17.67 -11.59
N ASP A 595 -0.60 -16.76 -10.61
CA ASP A 595 -0.81 -17.07 -9.20
C ASP A 595 -2.27 -17.45 -8.92
N GLN A 596 -2.49 -18.71 -8.52
CA GLN A 596 -3.82 -19.25 -8.23
C GLN A 596 -4.32 -18.89 -6.82
N SER A 597 -3.45 -18.35 -5.95
CA SER A 597 -3.80 -17.98 -4.58
C SER A 597 -4.35 -16.55 -4.45
N VAL A 598 -4.37 -15.79 -5.55
CA VAL A 598 -4.81 -14.40 -5.56
C VAL A 598 -6.26 -14.29 -5.08
N LYS A 599 -6.48 -13.50 -4.01
CA LYS A 599 -7.82 -13.13 -3.58
C LYS A 599 -8.39 -12.13 -4.58
N ASN A 600 -9.64 -12.35 -5.00
CA ASN A 600 -10.35 -11.41 -5.86
C ASN A 600 -10.73 -10.12 -5.11
N TYR A 601 -11.25 -9.14 -5.85
CA TYR A 601 -11.65 -7.85 -5.29
C TYR A 601 -13.06 -7.85 -4.63
N VAL A 602 -13.72 -9.00 -4.52
CA VAL A 602 -15.10 -9.07 -4.04
C VAL A 602 -15.17 -8.88 -2.52
N ASN A 603 -16.17 -8.12 -2.04
CA ASN A 603 -16.50 -7.94 -0.61
C ASN A 603 -15.36 -7.39 0.27
N LYS A 604 -14.45 -6.57 -0.29
CA LYS A 604 -13.37 -5.96 0.49
C LYS A 604 -13.85 -4.82 1.39
N PRO A 605 -13.44 -4.74 2.66
CA PRO A 605 -13.68 -3.58 3.52
C PRO A 605 -12.74 -2.45 3.11
N VAL A 606 -13.22 -1.58 2.22
CA VAL A 606 -12.44 -0.43 1.74
C VAL A 606 -12.56 0.74 2.74
N PRO A 607 -11.47 1.15 3.42
CA PRO A 607 -11.52 2.34 4.24
C PRO A 607 -11.59 3.60 3.37
N GLY A 608 -12.42 4.56 3.77
CA GLY A 608 -12.47 5.91 3.22
C GLY A 608 -11.88 6.91 4.20
N CYS A 609 -10.99 7.78 3.72
CA CYS A 609 -10.31 8.80 4.52
C CYS A 609 -10.59 10.20 3.96
N ILE A 610 -11.05 11.11 4.82
CA ILE A 610 -11.32 12.50 4.50
C ILE A 610 -10.50 13.34 5.48
N PHE A 611 -9.59 14.14 4.95
CA PHE A 611 -8.52 14.73 5.75
C PHE A 611 -8.84 16.18 6.12
N THR A 612 -10.10 16.40 6.48
CA THR A 612 -10.52 17.62 7.13
C THR A 612 -9.88 17.73 8.51
N SER A 613 -10.03 18.87 9.18
CA SER A 613 -9.71 19.03 10.59
C SER A 613 -11.02 19.34 11.34
N PRO A 614 -11.59 18.41 12.14
CA PRO A 614 -11.09 17.06 12.43
C PRO A 614 -11.16 16.11 11.22
N GLU A 615 -10.29 15.10 11.22
CA GLU A 615 -10.26 14.07 10.18
C GLU A 615 -11.49 13.16 10.30
N ILE A 616 -11.87 12.53 9.19
CA ILE A 616 -12.91 11.52 9.15
C ILE A 616 -12.34 10.24 8.53
N ALA A 617 -12.64 9.11 9.16
CA ALA A 617 -12.35 7.79 8.63
C ALA A 617 -13.58 6.88 8.73
N ILE A 618 -13.84 6.15 7.66
CA ILE A 618 -15.00 5.26 7.55
C ILE A 618 -14.59 3.91 6.97
N VAL A 619 -15.26 2.84 7.38
CA VAL A 619 -15.18 1.53 6.73
C VAL A 619 -16.47 0.75 6.99
N GLY A 620 -16.94 -0.03 6.02
CA GLY A 620 -18.13 -0.85 6.17
C GLY A 620 -19.45 -0.07 6.19
N LEU A 621 -20.46 -0.65 6.83
CA LEU A 621 -21.85 -0.19 6.79
C LEU A 621 -22.16 0.86 7.85
N THR A 622 -23.05 1.79 7.53
CA THR A 622 -23.78 2.56 8.56
C THR A 622 -24.82 1.66 9.24
N GLU A 623 -25.32 2.08 10.42
CA GLU A 623 -26.38 1.33 11.11
C GLU A 623 -27.66 1.24 10.26
N GLU A 624 -27.98 2.30 9.51
CA GLU A 624 -29.13 2.34 8.60
C GLU A 624 -28.96 1.33 7.46
N GLN A 625 -27.81 1.34 6.79
CA GLN A 625 -27.48 0.37 5.74
C GLN A 625 -27.48 -1.07 6.26
N ALA A 626 -26.92 -1.31 7.45
CA ALA A 626 -26.91 -2.64 8.05
C ALA A 626 -28.34 -3.16 8.30
N LYS A 627 -29.23 -2.31 8.83
CA LYS A 627 -30.64 -2.66 9.04
C LYS A 627 -31.39 -2.88 7.73
N GLU A 628 -31.16 -2.06 6.71
CA GLU A 628 -31.74 -2.25 5.37
C GLU A 628 -31.33 -3.58 4.74
N LYS A 629 -30.12 -4.05 5.06
CA LYS A 629 -29.57 -5.35 4.62
C LYS A 629 -29.99 -6.53 5.50
N GLY A 630 -30.85 -6.30 6.50
CA GLY A 630 -31.44 -7.36 7.32
C GLY A 630 -30.63 -7.78 8.55
N TYR A 631 -29.50 -7.12 8.85
CA TYR A 631 -28.74 -7.38 10.07
C TYR A 631 -29.51 -6.90 11.31
N ASP A 632 -29.38 -7.63 12.43
CA ASP A 632 -29.81 -7.14 13.74
C ASP A 632 -28.73 -6.21 14.31
N ALA A 633 -28.54 -5.07 13.63
CA ALA A 633 -27.43 -4.16 13.88
C ALA A 633 -27.76 -3.10 14.94
N PHE A 634 -26.75 -2.71 15.72
CA PHE A 634 -26.75 -1.53 16.58
C PHE A 634 -25.45 -0.77 16.43
N SER A 635 -25.43 0.46 16.92
CA SER A 635 -24.20 1.20 17.08
C SER A 635 -23.85 1.50 18.52
N THR A 636 -22.55 1.61 18.79
CA THR A 636 -21.98 2.23 20.00
C THR A 636 -21.14 3.41 19.59
N LYS A 637 -21.07 4.41 20.48
CA LYS A 637 -20.40 5.68 20.23
C LYS A 637 -19.55 6.05 21.43
N TYR A 638 -18.28 6.40 21.20
CA TYR A 638 -17.39 6.92 22.22
C TYR A 638 -16.81 8.27 21.79
N SER A 639 -16.78 9.25 22.71
CA SER A 639 -16.36 10.61 22.38
C SER A 639 -14.88 10.84 22.66
N PHE A 640 -14.20 11.57 21.78
CA PHE A 640 -12.82 12.06 22.00
C PHE A 640 -12.73 12.96 23.25
N SER A 641 -13.84 13.52 23.72
CA SER A 641 -13.87 14.32 24.96
C SER A 641 -13.60 13.52 26.24
N TYR A 642 -13.70 12.18 26.19
CA TYR A 642 -13.38 11.29 27.31
C TYR A 642 -12.04 10.59 27.15
N LEU A 643 -11.34 10.79 26.02
CA LEU A 643 -10.07 10.12 25.75
C LEU A 643 -8.90 10.94 26.30
N GLY A 644 -8.08 10.32 27.15
CA GLY A 644 -6.95 10.98 27.81
C GLY A 644 -5.98 11.64 26.83
N LYS A 645 -5.63 10.94 25.74
CA LYS A 645 -4.75 11.48 24.69
C LYS A 645 -5.34 12.75 24.06
N SER A 646 -6.62 12.74 23.73
CA SER A 646 -7.34 13.87 23.12
C SER A 646 -7.44 15.08 24.04
N ILE A 647 -7.65 14.86 25.33
CA ILE A 647 -7.63 15.93 26.33
C ILE A 647 -6.23 16.54 26.41
N ALA A 648 -5.19 15.71 26.48
CA ALA A 648 -3.80 16.15 26.57
C ALA A 648 -3.33 16.98 25.35
N THR A 649 -3.91 16.73 24.17
CA THR A 649 -3.57 17.44 22.92
C THR A 649 -4.58 18.53 22.55
N SER A 650 -5.60 18.78 23.39
CA SER A 650 -6.71 19.69 23.09
C SER A 650 -7.50 19.33 21.82
N ALA A 651 -7.47 18.06 21.42
CA ALA A 651 -8.12 17.54 20.22
C ALA A 651 -9.33 16.64 20.59
N THR A 652 -10.30 17.23 21.28
CA THR A 652 -11.44 16.53 21.91
C THR A 652 -12.71 16.48 21.04
N THR A 653 -12.69 17.08 19.84
CA THR A 653 -13.85 17.13 18.94
C THR A 653 -14.11 15.77 18.31
N GLY A 654 -15.38 15.35 18.30
CA GLY A 654 -15.84 14.19 17.57
C GLY A 654 -15.97 12.90 18.39
N PHE A 655 -16.01 11.77 17.70
CA PHE A 655 -16.31 10.45 18.25
C PHE A 655 -15.87 9.32 17.30
N ALA A 656 -15.75 8.10 17.84
CA ALA A 656 -15.77 6.86 17.07
C ALA A 656 -17.12 6.16 17.27
N LYS A 657 -17.70 5.66 16.17
CA LYS A 657 -18.95 4.90 16.15
C LYS A 657 -18.70 3.54 15.50
N LEU A 658 -18.96 2.46 16.23
CA LEU A 658 -18.92 1.10 15.68
C LEU A 658 -20.34 0.63 15.39
N VAL A 659 -20.53 -0.06 14.27
CA VAL A 659 -21.77 -0.73 13.88
C VAL A 659 -21.53 -2.23 14.01
N VAL A 660 -22.39 -2.91 14.78
CA VAL A 660 -22.15 -4.27 15.26
C VAL A 660 -23.42 -5.09 15.07
N ASP A 661 -23.27 -6.31 14.57
CA ASP A 661 -24.35 -7.30 14.54
C ASP A 661 -24.54 -7.95 15.93
N ARG A 662 -25.79 -8.13 16.36
CA ARG A 662 -26.09 -8.66 17.70
C ARG A 662 -25.82 -10.14 17.89
N GLU A 663 -25.86 -10.96 16.84
CA GLU A 663 -25.81 -12.42 16.99
C GLU A 663 -24.46 -12.87 17.53
N TYR A 664 -23.39 -12.40 16.88
CA TYR A 664 -22.01 -12.80 17.20
C TYR A 664 -21.09 -11.64 17.60
N GLY A 665 -21.60 -10.40 17.63
CA GLY A 665 -20.75 -9.23 17.87
C GLY A 665 -19.85 -8.87 16.69
N GLN A 666 -20.18 -9.34 15.48
CA GLN A 666 -19.45 -9.04 14.26
C GLN A 666 -19.45 -7.53 14.00
N ILE A 667 -18.28 -6.98 13.64
CA ILE A 667 -18.18 -5.59 13.23
C ILE A 667 -18.68 -5.47 11.79
N LEU A 668 -19.69 -4.63 11.58
CA LEU A 668 -20.24 -4.35 10.26
C LEU A 668 -19.70 -3.04 9.67
N GLY A 669 -19.22 -2.14 10.52
CA GLY A 669 -18.61 -0.89 10.08
C GLY A 669 -18.10 -0.01 11.23
N ALA A 670 -17.29 0.97 10.87
CA ALA A 670 -16.82 2.02 11.77
C ALA A 670 -16.86 3.38 11.10
N HIS A 671 -17.26 4.40 11.86
CA HIS A 671 -17.41 5.77 11.41
C HIS A 671 -16.81 6.70 12.47
N ILE A 672 -15.72 7.37 12.12
CA ILE A 672 -14.90 8.12 13.07
C ILE A 672 -14.75 9.54 12.55
N ILE A 673 -14.99 10.52 13.42
CA ILE A 673 -14.58 11.92 13.20
C ILE A 673 -13.77 12.35 14.41
N GLY A 674 -12.53 12.78 14.18
CA GLY A 674 -11.63 13.17 15.25
C GLY A 674 -10.16 13.09 14.83
N ALA A 675 -9.27 13.39 15.78
CA ALA A 675 -7.85 13.50 15.52
C ALA A 675 -7.24 12.18 15.01
N ASN A 676 -6.45 12.27 13.94
CA ASN A 676 -5.68 11.17 13.35
C ASN A 676 -6.52 9.94 12.98
N SER A 677 -7.84 10.11 12.78
CA SER A 677 -8.74 8.98 12.55
C SER A 677 -8.37 8.17 11.32
N THR A 678 -7.72 8.80 10.35
CA THR A 678 -7.28 8.14 9.11
C THR A 678 -6.12 7.16 9.31
N ASP A 679 -5.35 7.29 10.40
CA ASP A 679 -4.19 6.44 10.67
C ASP A 679 -4.59 5.06 11.24
N TYR A 680 -5.57 5.03 12.15
CA TYR A 680 -5.94 3.82 12.89
C TYR A 680 -7.22 3.13 12.41
N ILE A 681 -7.94 3.66 11.41
CA ILE A 681 -9.09 2.96 10.81
C ILE A 681 -8.71 1.61 10.17
N SER A 682 -7.43 1.45 9.83
CA SER A 682 -6.86 0.22 9.27
C SER A 682 -7.03 -0.99 10.21
N GLU A 683 -7.06 -0.77 11.52
CA GLU A 683 -7.33 -1.83 12.51
C GLU A 683 -8.73 -2.41 12.31
N ILE A 684 -9.75 -1.56 12.13
CA ILE A 684 -11.12 -2.03 11.89
C ILE A 684 -11.26 -2.63 10.49
N ALA A 685 -10.59 -2.07 9.47
CA ALA A 685 -10.59 -2.66 8.13
C ALA A 685 -10.04 -4.11 8.16
N LEU A 686 -8.94 -4.33 8.89
CA LEU A 686 -8.39 -5.67 9.12
C LEU A 686 -9.36 -6.54 9.93
N ALA A 687 -9.96 -6.01 10.99
CA ALA A 687 -10.92 -6.74 11.82
C ALA A 687 -12.12 -7.23 10.99
N ILE A 688 -12.68 -6.40 10.10
CA ILE A 688 -13.76 -6.80 9.20
C ILE A 688 -13.30 -7.85 8.19
N GLU A 689 -12.12 -7.68 7.57
CA GLU A 689 -11.55 -8.64 6.62
C GLU A 689 -11.28 -10.02 7.26
N GLN A 690 -11.02 -10.06 8.57
CA GLN A 690 -10.75 -11.27 9.34
C GLN A 690 -11.96 -11.74 10.17
N GLU A 691 -13.13 -11.12 10.01
CA GLU A 691 -14.36 -11.44 10.75
C GLU A 691 -14.19 -11.41 12.29
N VAL A 692 -13.31 -10.55 12.78
CA VAL A 692 -13.05 -10.33 14.21
C VAL A 692 -14.27 -9.68 14.85
N SER A 693 -14.70 -10.17 16.01
CA SER A 693 -15.82 -9.57 16.75
C SER A 693 -15.34 -8.45 17.68
N VAL A 694 -16.29 -7.65 18.17
CA VAL A 694 -15.98 -6.63 19.19
C VAL A 694 -15.37 -7.23 20.45
N LYS A 695 -15.66 -8.49 20.76
CA LYS A 695 -15.09 -9.19 21.92
C LYS A 695 -13.59 -9.32 21.79
N GLU A 696 -13.07 -9.88 20.70
CA GLU A 696 -11.61 -10.05 20.52
C GLU A 696 -10.88 -8.70 20.59
N LEU A 697 -11.46 -7.63 20.00
CA LEU A 697 -10.93 -6.28 20.14
C LEU A 697 -10.81 -5.82 21.60
N THR A 698 -11.75 -6.18 22.48
CA THR A 698 -11.63 -5.83 23.90
C THR A 698 -10.48 -6.52 24.63
N TYR A 699 -10.05 -7.69 24.17
CA TYR A 699 -8.92 -8.43 24.74
C TYR A 699 -7.58 -7.97 24.14
N THR A 700 -7.58 -7.28 23.01
CA THR A 700 -6.39 -6.66 22.43
C THR A 700 -5.89 -5.50 23.30
N ILE A 701 -4.64 -5.60 23.76
CA ILE A 701 -3.99 -4.54 24.53
C ILE A 701 -3.66 -3.37 23.61
N HIS A 702 -4.44 -2.29 23.70
CA HIS A 702 -4.16 -1.03 23.00
C HIS A 702 -3.11 -0.21 23.76
N PRO A 703 -2.14 0.42 23.07
CA PRO A 703 -1.16 1.29 23.73
C PRO A 703 -1.82 2.53 24.37
N HIS A 704 -1.37 2.90 25.58
CA HIS A 704 -1.89 4.03 26.34
C HIS A 704 -0.80 5.09 26.65
N PRO A 705 -1.09 6.41 26.53
CA PRO A 705 -2.28 7.00 25.93
C PRO A 705 -2.14 7.20 24.41
N THR A 706 -3.11 6.74 23.61
CA THR A 706 -3.15 6.92 22.14
C THR A 706 -4.55 7.29 21.63
N TYR A 707 -4.64 7.74 20.37
CA TYR A 707 -5.95 7.96 19.72
C TYR A 707 -6.63 6.63 19.38
N GLY A 708 -5.87 5.58 19.09
CA GLY A 708 -6.40 4.25 18.74
C GLY A 708 -7.25 3.61 19.84
N GLU A 709 -6.98 3.92 21.11
CA GLU A 709 -7.81 3.48 22.25
C GLU A 709 -9.30 3.81 22.11
N ILE A 710 -9.67 4.79 21.26
CA ILE A 710 -11.08 5.10 21.01
C ILE A 710 -11.83 3.93 20.34
N LEU A 711 -11.14 3.14 19.52
CA LEU A 711 -11.70 1.93 18.90
C LEU A 711 -12.00 0.89 19.97
N TRP A 712 -11.03 0.67 20.86
CA TRP A 712 -11.20 -0.22 22.00
C TRP A 712 -12.34 0.22 22.93
N GLU A 713 -12.46 1.50 23.26
CA GLU A 713 -13.56 1.99 24.11
C GLU A 713 -14.94 1.82 23.44
N ALA A 714 -15.02 2.05 22.12
CA ALA A 714 -16.24 1.81 21.36
C ALA A 714 -16.58 0.31 21.30
N ALA A 715 -15.58 -0.57 21.13
CA ALA A 715 -15.74 -2.01 21.12
C ALA A 715 -16.14 -2.55 22.50
N ARG A 716 -15.50 -2.08 23.58
CA ARG A 716 -15.83 -2.41 24.96
C ARG A 716 -17.26 -2.00 25.33
N SER A 717 -17.69 -0.83 24.88
CA SER A 717 -19.08 -0.39 25.04
C SER A 717 -20.06 -1.32 24.30
N ALA A 718 -19.69 -1.80 23.10
CA ALA A 718 -20.49 -2.75 22.35
C ALA A 718 -20.57 -4.12 23.01
N GLU A 719 -19.44 -4.68 23.44
CA GLU A 719 -19.40 -5.98 24.10
C GLU A 719 -20.16 -5.96 25.43
N LEU A 720 -19.98 -4.93 26.26
CA LEU A 720 -20.74 -4.78 27.50
C LEU A 720 -22.26 -4.76 27.25
N LYS A 721 -22.69 -4.11 26.17
CA LYS A 721 -24.11 -4.10 25.80
C LYS A 721 -24.60 -5.50 25.42
N LEU A 722 -23.83 -6.26 24.65
CA LEU A 722 -24.15 -7.65 24.28
C LEU A 722 -24.23 -8.56 25.51
N GLU A 723 -23.27 -8.45 26.44
CA GLU A 723 -23.29 -9.19 27.70
C GLU A 723 -24.54 -8.87 28.55
N LEU A 724 -24.87 -7.60 28.71
CA LEU A 724 -26.05 -7.17 29.46
C LEU A 724 -27.36 -7.63 28.83
N GLU A 725 -27.45 -7.69 27.50
CA GLU A 725 -28.61 -8.22 26.78
C GLU A 725 -28.73 -9.74 26.97
N LYS A 726 -27.61 -10.48 26.99
CA LYS A 726 -27.59 -11.92 27.29
C LYS A 726 -28.04 -12.23 28.72
N HIS A 727 -27.65 -11.43 29.70
CA HIS A 727 -28.06 -11.61 31.11
C HIS A 727 -29.53 -11.28 31.40
N LYS A 728 -30.21 -10.57 30.50
CA LYS A 728 -31.65 -10.24 30.63
C LYS A 728 -32.58 -11.32 30.06
N LYS A 729 -32.04 -12.23 29.23
CA LYS A 729 -32.74 -13.39 28.69
C LYS A 729 -32.54 -14.57 29.64
#